data_AF-A0A0N7LB73-F1
#
_entry.id   AF-A0A0N7LB73-F1
#
_cell.length_a   1.000
_cell.length_b   1.000
_cell.length_c   1.000
_cell.angle_alpha   90.00
_cell.angle_beta   90.00
_cell.angle_gamma   90.00
#
_symmetry.space_group_name_H-M   'P 1'
#
loop_
_entity.id
_entity.type
_entity.pdbx_description
1 polymer ?
#
loop_
_entity_poly.entity_id
_entity_poly.type
_entity_poly.pdbx_seq_one_letter_code
_entity_poly.pdbx_strand_id
1 'polypeptide(L)'
;MAISFEPQRRLSGWQRVAYAVSLTLSWILQRTPFSVHCCIVLLAALGPIFAPHLIALLIVLIHVVFVICQSRTAWGVWCGWRGVLQHSRRDWRQYHADERQKLDKNGSGDHVLEIDDVQHIIIVPAYKETVETLRETLDVLASHPMASACYHVCLGMEEREAGAAAKANKLLSQYRLDRAFATAAFSLHPGNILGESAGKASNVNWAARHMARSVPIDHSRTVVTVMDADTAFASDFFLSISAYYALAPHEKRRRTYYVPPTLFDRNGAEVPATTRIADIMWSCAGIGQIYPSSSFKAPTSAYAATMELVKHCDFWDSGPEAVGEDFHFAVKATFDTRGSVFAQTIYSPASQTNVVGSPSHSSVLSYLNDMHARWSQAVRHLWGSLDFGYAFHRALTGSFGPGQRKTGYIALMTQDSDESAEDDDVTINGDRLKPPQYFVNNTLQVEDPQRFPSPSTTATTDSTLVESYDAMSLPRPAKKFARFDDDGDAESEDTVHKVTQTHHRTLSKYGERLDVSTAESFSRRGSDSSIVGDSEDLELGKLLASDGARAADDDDDDNAEAWDPPLRIKPFFAMFFRIFEAHIMIAAIFLSMQILTFYPTVVYRNGHVGFSELPGRQCTWQKCAQAIFESPFSADMPIPEGTAPGLHPAWLLPDIVMCSIRAARLLTVFGVIATIFVLLAHDYYHRAASQTRWLESEQVIRAWRERGSQGPEPARYLGTRPGQTFARKWPRGFLDFLAFPAAILYGVAPMLYAQLCHLHTNKLTYTVSGKSKSTVVIATPFVAEAEVRVSSDIRGSRASMDTARTIRQSIEIGRISVDEHGMDRYYRPERSLHKSGDRQDPLMARHKQG
;
A
#
# COMPACT_ATOMS: atom_id res chain seq x y z
N MET A 1 -22.83 6.22 -31.73
CA MET A 1 -22.46 5.05 -30.89
C MET A 1 -23.74 4.33 -30.51
N ALA A 2 -24.03 3.17 -31.08
CA ALA A 2 -25.11 2.31 -30.61
C ALA A 2 -24.59 1.53 -29.39
N ILE A 3 -25.11 1.82 -28.20
CA ILE A 3 -24.85 1.05 -26.99
C ILE A 3 -25.64 -0.25 -27.15
N SER A 4 -24.96 -1.36 -27.52
CA SER A 4 -25.59 -2.67 -27.42
C SER A 4 -25.71 -3.02 -25.95
N PHE A 5 -26.93 -2.96 -25.41
CA PHE A 5 -27.22 -3.58 -24.14
C PHE A 5 -27.08 -5.09 -24.33
N GLU A 6 -26.01 -5.66 -23.78
CA GLU A 6 -25.93 -7.10 -23.62
C GLU A 6 -27.15 -7.51 -22.75
N PRO A 7 -28.03 -8.41 -23.23
CA PRO A 7 -29.22 -8.77 -22.48
C PRO A 7 -28.78 -9.39 -21.16
N GLN A 8 -29.18 -8.76 -20.04
CA GLN A 8 -28.97 -9.31 -18.70
C GLN A 8 -29.40 -10.78 -18.71
N ARG A 9 -28.44 -11.71 -18.61
CA ARG A 9 -28.74 -13.14 -18.47
C ARG A 9 -29.70 -13.29 -17.29
N ARG A 10 -30.93 -13.73 -17.56
CA ARG A 10 -31.89 -14.05 -16.49
C ARG A 10 -31.29 -15.17 -15.65
N LEU A 11 -30.79 -14.81 -14.47
CA LEU A 11 -30.30 -15.78 -13.49
C LEU A 11 -31.41 -16.81 -13.21
N SER A 12 -31.06 -18.09 -13.27
CA SER A 12 -31.94 -19.19 -12.84
C SER A 12 -32.35 -19.03 -11.37
N GLY A 13 -33.40 -19.73 -10.95
CA GLY A 13 -33.85 -19.71 -9.54
C GLY A 13 -32.71 -20.03 -8.55
N TRP A 14 -31.90 -21.04 -8.87
CA TRP A 14 -30.72 -21.42 -8.09
C TRP A 14 -29.61 -20.36 -8.09
N GLN A 15 -29.33 -19.74 -9.23
CA GLN A 15 -28.34 -18.65 -9.30
C GLN A 15 -28.77 -17.43 -8.48
N ARG A 16 -30.07 -17.12 -8.41
CA ARG A 16 -30.59 -16.05 -7.54
C ARG A 16 -30.42 -16.39 -6.06
N VAL A 17 -30.68 -17.63 -5.65
CA VAL A 17 -30.48 -18.08 -4.27
C VAL A 17 -28.99 -18.06 -3.92
N ALA A 18 -28.13 -18.62 -4.77
CA ALA A 18 -26.68 -18.60 -4.57
C ALA A 18 -26.12 -17.18 -4.49
N TYR A 19 -26.60 -16.27 -5.35
CA TYR A 19 -26.24 -14.85 -5.31
C TYR A 19 -26.69 -14.19 -4.01
N ALA A 20 -27.93 -14.44 -3.56
CA ALA A 20 -28.43 -13.90 -2.29
C ALA A 20 -27.61 -14.41 -1.09
N VAL A 21 -27.31 -15.72 -1.04
CA VAL A 21 -26.46 -16.32 0.01
C VAL A 21 -25.06 -15.71 -0.01
N SER A 22 -24.47 -15.56 -1.19
CA SER A 22 -23.15 -14.95 -1.38
C SER A 22 -23.12 -13.49 -0.88
N LEU A 23 -24.17 -12.71 -1.17
CA LEU A 23 -24.30 -11.33 -0.70
C LEU A 23 -24.46 -11.26 0.82
N THR A 24 -25.28 -12.14 1.40
CA THR A 24 -25.43 -12.24 2.86
C THR A 24 -24.10 -12.62 3.53
N LEU A 25 -23.35 -13.56 2.94
CA LEU A 25 -22.04 -13.95 3.45
C LEU A 25 -21.05 -12.77 3.42
N SER A 26 -20.94 -12.06 2.30
CA SER A 26 -20.10 -10.86 2.19
C SER A 26 -20.46 -9.82 3.26
N TRP A 27 -21.76 -9.57 3.46
CA TRP A 27 -22.26 -8.64 4.47
C TRP A 27 -21.85 -9.03 5.91
N ILE A 28 -21.90 -10.33 6.25
CA ILE A 28 -21.45 -10.84 7.56
C ILE A 28 -19.93 -10.68 7.70
N LEU A 29 -19.17 -11.07 6.68
CA LEU A 29 -17.70 -11.07 6.74
C LEU A 29 -17.12 -9.67 6.90
N GLN A 30 -17.70 -8.67 6.27
CA GLN A 30 -17.30 -7.26 6.42
C GLN A 30 -17.43 -6.75 7.87
N ARG A 31 -18.33 -7.31 8.68
CA ARG A 31 -18.55 -6.93 10.09
C ARG A 31 -17.82 -7.82 11.09
N THR A 32 -17.13 -8.84 10.60
CA THR A 32 -16.40 -9.80 11.43
C THR A 32 -15.29 -9.11 12.24
N PRO A 33 -14.47 -8.20 11.69
CA PRO A 33 -13.44 -7.53 12.48
C PRO A 33 -14.03 -6.79 13.70
N PHE A 34 -15.11 -6.04 13.53
CA PHE A 34 -15.81 -5.37 14.64
C PHE A 34 -16.30 -6.38 15.69
N SER A 35 -16.98 -7.43 15.24
CA SER A 35 -17.53 -8.47 16.11
C SER A 35 -16.43 -9.15 16.94
N VAL A 36 -15.27 -9.42 16.35
CA VAL A 36 -14.10 -9.97 17.05
C VAL A 36 -13.61 -9.04 18.16
N HIS A 37 -13.56 -7.72 17.92
CA HIS A 37 -13.17 -6.77 18.97
C HIS A 37 -14.16 -6.76 20.13
N CYS A 38 -15.47 -6.75 19.84
CA CYS A 38 -16.49 -6.86 20.88
C CYS A 38 -16.35 -8.16 21.68
N CYS A 39 -16.13 -9.30 21.01
CA CYS A 39 -15.89 -10.57 21.68
C CYS A 39 -14.64 -10.54 22.56
N ILE A 40 -13.54 -9.94 22.11
CA ILE A 40 -12.31 -9.81 22.90
C ILE A 40 -12.54 -8.93 24.13
N VAL A 41 -13.26 -7.81 24.01
CA VAL A 41 -13.59 -6.94 25.15
C VAL A 41 -14.50 -7.66 26.15
N LEU A 42 -15.52 -8.38 25.67
CA LEU A 42 -16.39 -9.19 26.53
C LEU A 42 -15.61 -10.31 27.24
N LEU A 43 -14.73 -11.00 26.52
CA LEU A 43 -13.84 -12.03 27.09
C LEU A 43 -12.83 -11.42 28.08
N ALA A 44 -12.36 -10.20 27.86
CA ALA A 44 -11.49 -9.51 28.80
C ALA A 44 -12.22 -9.17 30.11
N ALA A 45 -13.50 -8.77 30.03
CA ALA A 45 -14.31 -8.41 31.19
C ALA A 45 -14.85 -9.63 31.95
N LEU A 46 -15.29 -10.67 31.25
CA LEU A 46 -15.99 -11.82 31.83
C LEU A 46 -15.13 -13.09 31.90
N GLY A 47 -14.11 -13.20 31.03
CA GLY A 47 -13.25 -14.37 30.91
C GLY A 47 -12.52 -14.75 32.21
N PRO A 48 -11.99 -13.81 33.02
CA PRO A 48 -11.35 -14.19 34.27
C PRO A 48 -12.26 -14.90 35.28
N ILE A 49 -13.58 -14.75 35.16
CA ILE A 49 -14.58 -15.43 36.01
C ILE A 49 -15.07 -16.73 35.35
N PHE A 50 -15.51 -16.63 34.09
CA PHE A 50 -16.24 -17.73 33.43
C PHE A 50 -15.38 -18.63 32.54
N ALA A 51 -14.23 -18.15 32.08
CA ALA A 51 -13.36 -18.86 31.15
C ALA A 51 -11.86 -18.51 31.34
N PRO A 52 -11.29 -18.72 32.55
CA PRO A 52 -9.94 -18.25 32.89
C PRO A 52 -8.84 -18.85 32.00
N HIS A 53 -8.99 -20.11 31.58
CA HIS A 53 -8.04 -20.75 30.66
C HIS A 53 -8.06 -20.13 29.26
N LEU A 54 -9.26 -19.84 28.72
CA LEU A 54 -9.41 -19.26 27.39
C LEU A 54 -8.81 -17.85 27.35
N ILE A 55 -9.13 -17.00 28.34
CA ILE A 55 -8.59 -15.63 28.37
C ILE A 55 -7.07 -15.63 28.61
N ALA A 56 -6.56 -16.53 29.44
CA ALA A 56 -5.11 -16.68 29.66
C ALA A 56 -4.38 -17.07 28.36
N LEU A 57 -4.92 -18.03 27.60
CA LEU A 57 -4.39 -18.42 26.29
C LEU A 57 -4.40 -17.24 25.31
N LEU A 58 -5.52 -16.54 25.20
CA LEU A 58 -5.65 -15.40 24.29
C LEU A 58 -4.71 -14.24 24.65
N ILE A 59 -4.54 -13.93 25.94
CA ILE A 59 -3.57 -12.94 26.42
C ILE A 59 -2.17 -13.30 25.94
N VAL A 60 -1.69 -14.52 26.22
CA VAL A 60 -0.33 -14.92 25.82
C VAL A 60 -0.20 -14.94 24.29
N LEU A 61 -1.15 -15.55 23.58
CA LEU A 61 -1.11 -15.68 22.12
C LEU A 61 -1.04 -14.32 21.43
N ILE A 62 -1.90 -13.36 21.82
CA ILE A 62 -1.92 -12.03 21.23
C ILE A 62 -0.61 -11.29 21.48
N HIS A 63 0.00 -11.44 22.66
CA HIS A 63 1.29 -10.80 22.95
C HIS A 63 2.47 -11.49 22.25
N VAL A 64 2.42 -12.81 22.05
CA VAL A 64 3.40 -13.52 21.20
C VAL A 64 3.31 -13.03 19.76
N VAL A 65 2.09 -12.92 19.20
CA VAL A 65 1.89 -12.40 17.84
C VAL A 65 2.35 -10.94 17.75
N PHE A 66 2.07 -10.10 18.76
CA PHE A 66 2.61 -8.74 18.85
C PHE A 66 4.13 -8.71 18.74
N VAL A 67 4.85 -9.52 19.52
CA VAL A 67 6.32 -9.59 19.45
C VAL A 67 6.77 -10.03 18.05
N ILE A 68 6.14 -11.06 17.46
CA ILE A 68 6.46 -11.53 16.12
C ILE A 68 6.28 -10.42 15.08
N CYS A 69 5.17 -9.67 15.12
CA CYS A 69 4.89 -8.57 14.20
C CYS A 69 5.91 -7.43 14.35
N GLN A 70 6.25 -7.05 15.58
CA GLN A 70 7.23 -6.00 15.83
C GLN A 70 8.64 -6.42 15.42
N SER A 71 9.06 -7.65 15.73
CA SER A 71 10.36 -8.19 15.32
C SER A 71 10.46 -8.34 13.79
N ARG A 72 9.38 -8.76 13.12
CA ARG A 72 9.32 -8.80 11.65
C ARG A 72 9.44 -7.40 11.06
N THR A 73 8.76 -6.41 11.64
CA THR A 73 8.84 -5.02 11.16
C THR A 73 10.25 -4.45 11.36
N ALA A 74 10.89 -4.75 12.50
CA ALA A 74 12.30 -4.43 12.76
C ALA A 74 13.22 -5.02 11.68
N TRP A 75 13.04 -6.31 11.37
CA TRP A 75 13.77 -6.99 10.31
C TRP A 75 13.52 -6.37 8.93
N GLY A 76 12.25 -6.11 8.58
CA GLY A 76 11.90 -5.52 7.29
C GLY A 76 12.45 -4.12 7.09
N VAL A 77 12.42 -3.26 8.12
CA VAL A 77 13.02 -1.91 8.06
C VAL A 77 14.55 -2.00 7.96
N TRP A 78 15.18 -2.94 8.66
CA TRP A 78 16.61 -3.20 8.50
C TRP A 78 16.96 -3.64 7.06
N CYS A 79 16.23 -4.60 6.50
CA CYS A 79 16.37 -5.01 5.10
C CYS A 79 16.10 -3.85 4.14
N GLY A 80 15.10 -3.01 4.43
CA GLY A 80 14.80 -1.82 3.65
C GLY A 80 15.96 -0.83 3.62
N TRP A 81 16.56 -0.53 4.77
CA TRP A 81 17.74 0.33 4.86
C TRP A 81 18.91 -0.21 4.03
N ARG A 82 19.28 -1.47 4.25
CA ARG A 82 20.41 -2.09 3.54
C ARG A 82 20.12 -2.24 2.04
N GLY A 83 18.89 -2.61 1.69
CA GLY A 83 18.41 -2.74 0.33
C GLY A 83 18.53 -1.43 -0.44
N VAL A 84 18.13 -0.29 0.15
CA VAL A 84 18.26 1.02 -0.51
C VAL A 84 19.71 1.38 -0.79
N LEU A 85 20.61 1.14 0.16
CA LEU A 85 22.05 1.42 -0.03
C LEU A 85 22.65 0.56 -1.14
N GLN A 86 22.29 -0.72 -1.20
CA GLN A 86 22.77 -1.61 -2.26
C GLN A 86 22.16 -1.22 -3.62
N HIS A 87 20.88 -0.89 -3.64
CA HIS A 87 20.15 -0.50 -4.84
C HIS A 87 20.73 0.77 -5.46
N SER A 88 21.01 1.81 -4.66
CA SER A 88 21.56 3.08 -5.16
C SER A 88 22.99 2.99 -5.70
N ARG A 89 23.71 1.95 -5.31
CA ARG A 89 25.10 1.70 -5.75
C ARG A 89 25.18 0.79 -6.97
N ARG A 90 24.10 0.11 -7.31
CA ARG A 90 24.05 -0.81 -8.45
C ARG A 90 23.88 -0.04 -9.76
N ASP A 91 24.73 -0.37 -10.72
CA ASP A 91 24.48 -0.04 -12.10
C ASP A 91 23.57 -1.12 -12.69
N TRP A 92 22.31 -0.77 -12.96
CA TRP A 92 21.28 -1.72 -13.40
C TRP A 92 21.47 -2.20 -14.83
N ARG A 93 22.13 -1.41 -15.69
CA ARG A 93 22.48 -1.84 -17.06
C ARG A 93 23.61 -2.85 -17.02
N GLN A 94 24.64 -2.59 -16.21
CA GLN A 94 25.71 -3.56 -16.00
C GLN A 94 25.19 -4.84 -15.35
N TYR A 95 24.29 -4.73 -14.36
CA TYR A 95 23.66 -5.89 -13.73
C TYR A 95 22.91 -6.75 -14.75
N HIS A 96 22.10 -6.15 -15.63
CA HIS A 96 21.41 -6.89 -16.70
C HIS A 96 22.39 -7.59 -17.64
N ALA A 97 23.44 -6.89 -18.09
CA ALA A 97 24.45 -7.48 -18.96
C ALA A 97 25.19 -8.67 -18.32
N ASP A 98 25.59 -8.52 -17.05
CA ASP A 98 26.30 -9.56 -16.30
C ASP A 98 25.41 -10.80 -16.07
N GLU A 99 24.13 -10.61 -15.71
CA GLU A 99 23.20 -11.72 -15.48
C GLU A 99 22.81 -12.40 -16.78
N ARG A 100 22.60 -11.65 -17.88
CA ARG A 100 22.39 -12.22 -19.20
C ARG A 100 23.55 -13.13 -19.61
N GLN A 101 24.79 -12.66 -19.44
CA GLN A 101 25.97 -13.45 -19.78
C GLN A 101 26.04 -14.76 -18.96
N LYS A 102 25.60 -14.75 -17.70
CA LYS A 102 25.52 -15.96 -16.87
C LYS A 102 24.46 -16.93 -17.39
N LEU A 103 23.28 -16.43 -17.75
CA LEU A 103 22.19 -17.23 -18.30
C LEU A 103 22.57 -17.83 -19.66
N ASP A 104 23.20 -17.06 -20.55
CA ASP A 104 23.71 -17.53 -21.84
C ASP A 104 24.72 -18.67 -21.66
N LYS A 105 25.66 -18.52 -20.71
CA LYS A 105 26.65 -19.57 -20.38
C LYS A 105 26.01 -20.86 -19.89
N ASN A 106 24.84 -20.77 -19.24
CA ASN A 106 24.11 -21.91 -18.71
C ASN A 106 23.09 -22.47 -19.72
N GLY A 107 22.97 -21.90 -20.93
CA GLY A 107 22.00 -22.33 -21.93
C GLY A 107 20.55 -21.91 -21.61
N SER A 108 20.36 -20.92 -20.74
CA SER A 108 19.04 -20.42 -20.30
C SER A 108 18.86 -18.94 -20.63
N GLY A 109 19.49 -18.45 -21.69
CA GLY A 109 19.49 -17.03 -22.09
C GLY A 109 18.37 -16.63 -23.05
N ASP A 110 17.71 -17.59 -23.70
CA ASP A 110 16.81 -17.35 -24.83
C ASP A 110 15.59 -16.48 -24.50
N HIS A 111 15.14 -16.48 -23.24
CA HIS A 111 14.00 -15.67 -22.79
C HIS A 111 14.38 -14.23 -22.43
N VAL A 112 15.67 -13.89 -22.35
CA VAL A 112 16.14 -12.59 -21.86
C VAL A 112 15.85 -11.50 -22.88
N LEU A 113 15.18 -10.44 -22.44
CA LEU A 113 14.89 -9.26 -23.27
C LEU A 113 16.01 -8.22 -23.17
N GLU A 114 16.07 -7.30 -24.14
CA GLU A 114 16.84 -6.07 -23.94
C GLU A 114 16.14 -5.19 -22.90
N ILE A 115 16.92 -4.54 -22.04
CA ILE A 115 16.38 -3.70 -20.96
C ILE A 115 15.56 -2.52 -21.49
N ASP A 116 15.95 -1.97 -22.64
CA ASP A 116 15.30 -0.82 -23.28
C ASP A 116 14.03 -1.18 -24.06
N ASP A 117 13.79 -2.48 -24.31
CA ASP A 117 12.55 -2.96 -24.93
C ASP A 117 11.36 -2.93 -23.95
N VAL A 118 11.64 -2.87 -22.64
CA VAL A 118 10.59 -2.86 -21.60
C VAL A 118 9.90 -1.50 -21.55
N GLN A 119 8.60 -1.49 -21.83
CA GLN A 119 7.77 -0.29 -21.84
C GLN A 119 7.11 -0.06 -20.48
N HIS A 120 6.97 1.21 -20.08
CA HIS A 120 6.38 1.61 -18.81
C HIS A 120 5.15 2.48 -19.04
N ILE A 121 3.96 1.95 -18.79
CA ILE A 121 2.76 2.78 -18.62
C ILE A 121 2.79 3.35 -17.20
N ILE A 122 2.73 4.67 -17.06
CA ILE A 122 2.77 5.35 -15.76
C ILE A 122 1.44 6.08 -15.56
N ILE A 123 0.62 5.58 -14.65
CA ILE A 123 -0.69 6.15 -14.32
C ILE A 123 -0.56 7.06 -13.12
N VAL A 124 -0.87 8.33 -13.34
CA VAL A 124 -0.92 9.39 -12.33
C VAL A 124 -2.39 9.81 -12.16
N PRO A 125 -3.16 9.18 -11.25
CA PRO A 125 -4.54 9.58 -10.99
C PRO A 125 -4.55 10.92 -10.28
N ALA A 126 -5.41 11.83 -10.75
CA ALA A 126 -5.51 13.19 -10.26
C ALA A 126 -6.97 13.62 -10.12
N TYR A 127 -7.29 14.19 -8.96
CA TYR A 127 -8.58 14.84 -8.70
C TYR A 127 -8.36 16.07 -7.82
N LYS A 128 -8.65 17.26 -8.37
CA LYS A 128 -8.43 18.56 -7.73
C LYS A 128 -6.98 18.88 -7.34
N GLU A 129 -6.03 18.10 -7.84
CA GLU A 129 -4.60 18.38 -7.70
C GLU A 129 -4.22 19.66 -8.44
N THR A 130 -3.29 20.42 -7.85
CA THR A 130 -2.80 21.67 -8.43
C THR A 130 -1.97 21.41 -9.69
N VAL A 131 -1.88 22.41 -10.56
CA VAL A 131 -1.06 22.29 -11.78
C VAL A 131 0.42 22.18 -11.39
N GLU A 132 0.83 22.81 -10.30
CA GLU A 132 2.20 22.83 -9.77
C GLU A 132 2.62 21.44 -9.31
N THR A 133 1.78 20.75 -8.53
CA THR A 133 2.04 19.38 -8.07
C THR A 133 2.15 18.42 -9.26
N LEU A 134 1.21 18.50 -10.21
CA LEU A 134 1.25 17.64 -11.40
C LEU A 134 2.47 17.94 -12.27
N ARG A 135 2.83 19.22 -12.44
CA ARG A 135 4.01 19.64 -13.21
C ARG A 135 5.29 19.13 -12.57
N GLU A 136 5.47 19.28 -11.26
CA GLU A 136 6.67 18.79 -10.58
C GLU A 136 6.86 17.28 -10.77
N THR A 137 5.78 16.51 -10.64
CA THR A 137 5.81 15.05 -10.88
C THR A 137 6.17 14.72 -12.33
N LEU A 138 5.60 15.44 -13.30
CA LEU A 138 5.95 15.25 -14.72
C LEU A 138 7.38 15.70 -15.04
N ASP A 139 7.88 16.79 -14.45
CA ASP A 139 9.25 17.27 -14.63
C ASP A 139 10.27 16.26 -14.09
N VAL A 140 9.99 15.66 -12.93
CA VAL A 140 10.83 14.57 -12.39
C VAL A 140 10.86 13.40 -13.36
N LEU A 141 9.70 12.90 -13.80
CA LEU A 141 9.65 11.78 -14.76
C LEU A 141 10.32 12.10 -16.09
N ALA A 142 10.13 13.32 -16.62
CA ALA A 142 10.72 13.77 -17.89
C ALA A 142 12.25 13.87 -17.83
N SER A 143 12.82 14.03 -16.63
CA SER A 143 14.27 14.09 -16.44
C SER A 143 14.95 12.72 -16.48
N HIS A 144 14.19 11.62 -16.56
CA HIS A 144 14.77 10.29 -16.57
C HIS A 144 15.35 9.94 -17.96
N PRO A 145 16.53 9.31 -18.04
CA PRO A 145 17.14 8.92 -19.31
C PRO A 145 16.25 8.04 -20.22
N MET A 146 15.36 7.23 -19.64
CA MET A 146 14.46 6.33 -20.39
C MET A 146 13.14 6.98 -20.81
N ALA A 147 12.86 8.22 -20.38
CA ALA A 147 11.52 8.80 -20.46
C ALA A 147 10.98 8.90 -21.89
N SER A 148 11.77 9.47 -22.79
CA SER A 148 11.36 9.71 -24.18
C SER A 148 11.21 8.43 -25.02
N ALA A 149 11.82 7.33 -24.59
CA ALA A 149 11.82 6.05 -25.30
C ALA A 149 10.84 5.02 -24.73
N CYS A 150 10.69 4.96 -23.41
CA CYS A 150 9.98 3.86 -22.74
C CYS A 150 8.78 4.30 -21.89
N TYR A 151 8.57 5.61 -21.62
CA TYR A 151 7.50 6.04 -20.71
C TYR A 151 6.24 6.49 -21.44
N HIS A 152 5.13 5.82 -21.13
CA HIS A 152 3.79 6.17 -21.57
C HIS A 152 2.99 6.71 -20.38
N VAL A 153 3.08 8.02 -20.16
CA VAL A 153 2.47 8.68 -19.01
C VAL A 153 1.00 8.98 -19.29
N CYS A 154 0.13 8.61 -18.34
CA CYS A 154 -1.30 8.91 -18.35
C CYS A 154 -1.69 9.72 -17.11
N LEU A 155 -2.17 10.94 -17.32
CA LEU A 155 -2.92 11.66 -16.29
C LEU A 155 -4.34 11.10 -16.22
N GLY A 156 -4.65 10.34 -15.17
CA GLY A 156 -6.01 9.82 -14.91
C GLY A 156 -6.87 10.92 -14.30
N MET A 157 -7.67 11.61 -15.10
CA MET A 157 -8.53 12.70 -14.65
C MET A 157 -9.95 12.20 -14.37
N GLU A 158 -10.72 12.92 -13.55
CA GLU A 158 -12.15 12.64 -13.36
C GLU A 158 -13.03 13.72 -14.01
N GLU A 159 -14.09 13.31 -14.71
CA GLU A 159 -15.11 14.22 -15.27
C GLU A 159 -15.79 15.07 -14.18
N ARG A 160 -15.82 14.55 -12.95
CA ARG A 160 -16.32 15.24 -11.75
C ARG A 160 -15.53 16.50 -11.39
N GLU A 161 -14.31 16.65 -11.87
CA GLU A 161 -13.54 17.87 -11.70
C GLU A 161 -13.81 18.84 -12.88
N ALA A 162 -14.38 20.01 -12.56
CA ALA A 162 -14.64 21.05 -13.53
C ALA A 162 -13.34 21.50 -14.23
N GLY A 163 -13.33 21.48 -15.57
CA GLY A 163 -12.18 21.90 -16.37
C GLY A 163 -11.03 20.89 -16.43
N ALA A 164 -11.19 19.66 -15.90
CA ALA A 164 -10.14 18.65 -15.83
C ALA A 164 -9.46 18.36 -17.18
N ALA A 165 -10.24 18.19 -18.25
CA ALA A 165 -9.71 17.93 -19.59
C ALA A 165 -8.88 19.10 -20.15
N ALA A 166 -9.31 20.35 -19.91
CA ALA A 166 -8.57 21.53 -20.31
C ALA A 166 -7.26 21.67 -19.51
N LYS A 167 -7.31 21.42 -18.20
CA LYS A 167 -6.14 21.39 -17.30
C LYS A 167 -5.10 20.38 -17.79
N ALA A 168 -5.53 19.14 -18.03
CA ALA A 168 -4.66 18.07 -18.49
C ALA A 168 -4.05 18.34 -19.87
N ASN A 169 -4.84 18.84 -20.82
CA ASN A 169 -4.33 19.19 -22.15
C ASN A 169 -3.29 20.32 -22.10
N LYS A 170 -3.57 21.37 -21.32
CA LYS A 170 -2.64 22.49 -21.15
C LYS A 170 -1.34 22.05 -20.50
N LEU A 171 -1.40 21.14 -19.53
CA LEU A 171 -0.21 20.62 -18.87
C LEU A 171 0.61 19.73 -19.80
N LEU A 172 -0.03 18.80 -20.49
CA LEU A 172 0.66 17.81 -21.34
C LEU A 172 1.15 18.39 -22.67
N SER A 173 0.66 19.55 -23.12
CA SER A 173 1.06 20.12 -24.41
C SER A 173 2.56 20.36 -24.53
N GLN A 174 3.21 20.82 -23.45
CA GLN A 174 4.65 21.06 -23.44
C GLN A 174 5.43 19.75 -23.54
N TYR A 175 5.12 18.75 -22.70
CA TYR A 175 5.81 17.45 -22.73
C TYR A 175 5.64 16.71 -24.06
N ARG A 176 4.51 16.90 -24.76
CA ARG A 176 4.30 16.39 -26.12
C ARG A 176 5.18 17.11 -27.14
N LEU A 177 5.28 18.43 -27.05
CA LEU A 177 6.10 19.25 -27.95
C LEU A 177 7.58 18.89 -27.79
N ASP A 178 8.04 18.76 -26.55
CA ASP A 178 9.43 18.50 -26.18
C ASP A 178 9.80 17.01 -26.38
N ARG A 179 8.83 16.15 -26.72
CA ARG A 179 8.98 14.68 -26.79
C ARG A 179 9.63 14.11 -25.53
N ALA A 180 9.24 14.65 -24.38
CA ALA A 180 9.78 14.27 -23.08
C ALA A 180 9.43 12.82 -22.70
N PHE A 181 8.34 12.28 -23.26
CA PHE A 181 7.85 10.93 -23.03
C PHE A 181 7.60 10.21 -24.35
N ALA A 182 7.72 8.88 -24.37
CA ALA A 182 7.28 8.06 -25.50
C ALA A 182 5.80 8.29 -25.81
N THR A 183 4.97 8.46 -24.78
CA THR A 183 3.60 8.97 -24.92
C THR A 183 3.19 9.78 -23.70
N ALA A 184 2.49 10.90 -23.94
CA ALA A 184 1.91 11.74 -22.91
C ALA A 184 0.40 11.89 -23.16
N ALA A 185 -0.42 11.16 -22.40
CA ALA A 185 -1.87 11.07 -22.56
C ALA A 185 -2.62 11.45 -21.28
N PHE A 186 -3.92 11.69 -21.41
CA PHE A 186 -4.81 11.77 -20.26
C PHE A 186 -6.07 10.97 -20.55
N SER A 187 -6.67 10.40 -19.51
CA SER A 187 -8.00 9.81 -19.57
C SER A 187 -8.97 10.63 -18.71
N LEU A 188 -10.25 10.53 -19.00
CA LEU A 188 -11.30 11.20 -18.24
C LEU A 188 -12.32 10.17 -17.77
N HIS A 189 -12.28 9.79 -16.49
CA HIS A 189 -13.19 8.85 -15.86
C HIS A 189 -14.59 9.45 -15.74
N PRO A 190 -15.63 8.83 -16.33
CA PRO A 190 -17.00 9.34 -16.25
C PRO A 190 -17.56 9.29 -14.83
N GLY A 191 -18.33 10.32 -14.46
CA GLY A 191 -18.87 10.44 -13.11
C GLY A 191 -20.04 9.51 -12.79
N ASN A 192 -20.63 8.86 -13.80
CA ASN A 192 -21.96 8.25 -13.75
C ASN A 192 -22.00 6.75 -14.12
N ILE A 193 -20.88 6.03 -13.98
CA ILE A 193 -20.85 4.57 -14.22
C ILE A 193 -21.57 3.85 -13.07
N LEU A 194 -22.65 3.14 -13.41
CA LEU A 194 -23.46 2.43 -12.43
C LEU A 194 -22.64 1.31 -11.76
N GLY A 195 -22.63 1.30 -10.42
CA GLY A 195 -21.94 0.29 -9.62
C GLY A 195 -20.48 0.62 -9.28
N GLU A 196 -19.90 1.65 -9.88
CA GLU A 196 -18.57 2.14 -9.50
C GLU A 196 -18.64 3.13 -8.33
N SER A 197 -17.63 3.06 -7.46
CA SER A 197 -17.40 4.04 -6.41
C SER A 197 -16.54 5.17 -6.95
N ALA A 198 -16.86 6.42 -6.61
CA ALA A 198 -15.97 7.54 -6.94
C ALA A 198 -14.64 7.41 -6.18
N GLY A 199 -13.53 7.73 -6.84
CA GLY A 199 -12.20 7.76 -6.22
C GLY A 199 -11.10 7.08 -7.05
N LYS A 200 -9.93 6.95 -6.41
CA LYS A 200 -8.67 6.50 -7.04
C LYS A 200 -8.83 5.17 -7.78
N ALA A 201 -9.44 4.16 -7.16
CA ALA A 201 -9.57 2.82 -7.75
C ALA A 201 -10.26 2.83 -9.12
N SER A 202 -11.41 3.48 -9.22
CA SER A 202 -12.18 3.58 -10.47
C SER A 202 -11.45 4.41 -11.52
N ASN A 203 -10.78 5.49 -11.10
CA ASN A 203 -9.97 6.32 -11.99
C ASN A 203 -8.76 5.55 -12.53
N VAL A 204 -8.01 4.83 -11.68
CA VAL A 204 -6.89 3.98 -12.08
C VAL A 204 -7.35 2.87 -13.03
N ASN A 205 -8.45 2.19 -12.71
CA ASN A 205 -9.01 1.17 -13.60
C ASN A 205 -9.32 1.75 -14.99
N TRP A 206 -10.00 2.91 -15.03
CA TRP A 206 -10.36 3.57 -16.29
C TRP A 206 -9.13 3.98 -17.08
N ALA A 207 -8.16 4.62 -16.42
CA ALA A 207 -6.90 5.06 -17.03
C ALA A 207 -6.09 3.89 -17.59
N ALA A 208 -5.99 2.79 -16.85
CA ALA A 208 -5.26 1.60 -17.29
C ALA A 208 -5.92 0.96 -18.51
N ARG A 209 -7.26 0.80 -18.49
CA ARG A 209 -8.02 0.28 -19.65
C ARG A 209 -7.93 1.18 -20.86
N HIS A 210 -7.89 2.50 -20.66
CA HIS A 210 -7.67 3.47 -21.72
C HIS A 210 -6.29 3.28 -22.34
N MET A 211 -5.23 3.27 -21.53
CA MET A 211 -3.85 3.13 -22.00
C MET A 211 -3.59 1.79 -22.69
N ALA A 212 -4.13 0.70 -22.15
CA ALA A 212 -4.06 -0.63 -22.76
C ALA A 212 -4.76 -0.74 -24.12
N ARG A 213 -5.50 0.29 -24.57
CA ARG A 213 -6.10 0.32 -25.93
C ARG A 213 -5.55 1.40 -26.80
N SER A 214 -5.27 2.56 -26.22
CA SER A 214 -4.91 3.75 -26.97
C SER A 214 -3.43 3.78 -27.34
N VAL A 215 -2.59 3.02 -26.64
CA VAL A 215 -1.14 2.99 -26.88
C VAL A 215 -0.78 1.70 -27.60
N PRO A 216 -0.26 1.76 -28.84
CA PRO A 216 0.09 0.58 -29.62
C PRO A 216 1.45 0.02 -29.18
N ILE A 217 1.48 -0.65 -28.02
CA ILE A 217 2.68 -1.28 -27.45
C ILE A 217 2.44 -2.77 -27.18
N ASP A 218 3.51 -3.55 -27.21
CA ASP A 218 3.47 -4.96 -26.86
C ASP A 218 3.23 -5.13 -25.36
N HIS A 219 2.04 -5.62 -25.00
CA HIS A 219 1.66 -5.83 -23.60
C HIS A 219 2.50 -6.91 -22.91
N SER A 220 3.09 -7.86 -23.65
CA SER A 220 4.01 -8.88 -23.13
C SER A 220 5.41 -8.33 -22.82
N ARG A 221 5.60 -7.03 -23.04
CA ARG A 221 6.81 -6.25 -22.70
C ARG A 221 6.51 -4.99 -21.91
N THR A 222 5.30 -4.89 -21.34
CA THR A 222 4.82 -3.67 -20.69
C THR A 222 4.62 -3.86 -19.20
N VAL A 223 5.06 -2.89 -18.42
CA VAL A 223 4.79 -2.75 -16.99
C VAL A 223 3.93 -1.52 -16.74
N VAL A 224 2.90 -1.65 -15.91
CA VAL A 224 2.01 -0.57 -15.49
C VAL A 224 2.39 -0.14 -14.08
N THR A 225 2.83 1.11 -13.91
CA THR A 225 3.08 1.73 -12.61
C THR A 225 1.91 2.63 -12.22
N VAL A 226 1.38 2.44 -11.01
CA VAL A 226 0.40 3.33 -10.40
C VAL A 226 1.10 4.14 -9.32
N MET A 227 0.99 5.47 -9.37
CA MET A 227 1.62 6.36 -8.40
C MET A 227 0.72 7.55 -8.08
N ASP A 228 0.70 8.03 -6.84
CA ASP A 228 -0.05 9.24 -6.51
C ASP A 228 0.53 10.48 -7.22
N ALA A 229 -0.29 11.50 -7.44
CA ALA A 229 0.10 12.74 -8.11
C ALA A 229 1.25 13.51 -7.44
N ASP A 230 1.50 13.27 -6.16
CA ASP A 230 2.57 13.85 -5.37
C ASP A 230 3.64 12.81 -4.95
N THR A 231 3.62 11.61 -5.55
CA THR A 231 4.72 10.66 -5.42
C THR A 231 5.80 11.02 -6.43
N ALA A 232 7.07 10.91 -6.03
CA ALA A 232 8.20 11.02 -6.92
C ALA A 232 9.03 9.72 -6.89
N PHE A 233 9.32 9.19 -8.07
CA PHE A 233 10.25 8.09 -8.26
C PHE A 233 11.52 8.60 -8.90
N ALA A 234 12.66 8.05 -8.49
CA ALA A 234 13.93 8.23 -9.19
C ALA A 234 14.02 7.31 -10.41
N SER A 235 14.88 7.66 -11.36
CA SER A 235 15.11 6.89 -12.60
C SER A 235 15.41 5.40 -12.36
N ASP A 236 16.16 5.08 -11.30
CA ASP A 236 16.55 3.69 -10.98
C ASP A 236 15.37 2.80 -10.55
N PHE A 237 14.22 3.37 -10.16
CA PHE A 237 13.00 2.61 -9.93
C PHE A 237 12.55 1.89 -11.21
N PHE A 238 12.43 2.63 -12.31
CA PHE A 238 12.00 2.08 -13.60
C PHE A 238 13.09 1.24 -14.27
N LEU A 239 14.35 1.67 -14.16
CA LEU A 239 15.48 0.94 -14.73
C LEU A 239 15.67 -0.42 -14.05
N SER A 240 15.54 -0.50 -12.71
CA SER A 240 15.63 -1.77 -11.98
C SER A 240 14.46 -2.71 -12.29
N ILE A 241 13.24 -2.18 -12.41
CA ILE A 241 12.08 -2.97 -12.87
C ILE A 241 12.36 -3.54 -14.26
N SER A 242 12.87 -2.72 -15.20
CA SER A 242 13.21 -3.16 -16.55
C SER A 242 14.23 -4.29 -16.53
N ALA A 243 15.28 -4.17 -15.71
CA ALA A 243 16.29 -5.23 -15.56
C ALA A 243 15.68 -6.52 -15.01
N TYR A 244 14.90 -6.45 -13.93
CA TYR A 244 14.25 -7.64 -13.35
C TYR A 244 13.26 -8.29 -14.32
N TYR A 245 12.46 -7.49 -15.02
CA TYR A 245 11.48 -7.95 -16.00
C TYR A 245 12.15 -8.65 -17.19
N ALA A 246 13.19 -8.02 -17.74
CA ALA A 246 13.92 -8.50 -18.90
C ALA A 246 14.67 -9.81 -18.62
N LEU A 247 15.22 -9.98 -17.40
CA LEU A 247 15.93 -11.21 -16.99
C LEU A 247 14.99 -12.36 -16.60
N ALA A 248 13.76 -12.08 -16.17
CA ALA A 248 12.84 -13.10 -15.69
C ALA A 248 12.33 -14.00 -16.83
N PRO A 249 12.20 -15.32 -16.61
CA PRO A 249 11.48 -16.20 -17.53
C PRO A 249 10.05 -15.69 -17.77
N HIS A 250 9.50 -15.98 -18.96
CA HIS A 250 8.17 -15.51 -19.36
C HIS A 250 7.08 -15.83 -18.32
N GLU A 251 7.11 -17.03 -17.74
CA GLU A 251 6.17 -17.48 -16.72
C GLU A 251 6.15 -16.57 -15.47
N LYS A 252 7.34 -16.27 -14.93
CA LYS A 252 7.52 -15.40 -13.77
C LYS A 252 7.19 -13.96 -14.12
N ARG A 253 7.67 -13.50 -15.28
CA ARG A 253 7.47 -12.15 -15.81
C ARG A 253 5.99 -11.79 -15.83
N ARG A 254 5.14 -12.54 -16.53
CA ARG A 254 3.70 -12.25 -16.68
C ARG A 254 2.87 -12.28 -15.39
N ARG A 255 3.44 -12.78 -14.29
CA ARG A 255 2.80 -12.90 -12.97
C ARG A 255 3.46 -12.05 -11.88
N THR A 256 4.26 -11.05 -12.24
CA THR A 256 4.98 -10.22 -11.26
C THR A 256 4.30 -8.87 -11.01
N TYR A 257 4.29 -8.45 -9.74
CA TYR A 257 4.15 -7.05 -9.34
C TYR A 257 5.36 -6.61 -8.49
N TYR A 258 5.63 -5.32 -8.50
CA TYR A 258 6.83 -4.68 -7.98
C TYR A 258 6.48 -3.67 -6.90
N VAL A 259 7.08 -3.80 -5.71
CA VAL A 259 6.73 -3.00 -4.53
C VAL A 259 7.93 -2.17 -4.05
N PRO A 260 7.84 -0.84 -4.06
CA PRO A 260 8.84 0.03 -3.45
C PRO A 260 8.60 0.25 -1.95
N PRO A 261 9.65 0.55 -1.17
CA PRO A 261 9.48 1.08 0.17
C PRO A 261 8.98 2.53 0.12
N THR A 262 8.15 2.93 1.08
CA THR A 262 7.63 4.29 1.20
C THR A 262 8.64 5.23 1.87
N LEU A 263 8.67 6.50 1.48
CA LEU A 263 9.54 7.50 2.07
C LEU A 263 8.81 8.84 2.20
N PHE A 264 8.59 9.31 3.43
CA PHE A 264 8.12 10.67 3.70
C PHE A 264 9.31 11.61 3.90
N ASP A 265 9.76 12.25 2.83
CA ASP A 265 10.95 13.12 2.83
C ASP A 265 10.76 14.45 2.10
N ARG A 266 9.53 14.85 1.77
CA ARG A 266 9.31 16.07 0.97
C ARG A 266 8.99 17.29 1.85
N ASN A 267 7.85 17.28 2.53
CA ASN A 267 7.31 18.42 3.29
C ASN A 267 7.26 18.19 4.81
N GLY A 268 8.10 17.29 5.35
CA GLY A 268 8.07 16.95 6.78
C GLY A 268 8.23 18.15 7.72
N ALA A 269 8.88 19.24 7.28
CA ALA A 269 9.01 20.47 8.05
C ALA A 269 7.69 21.25 8.20
N GLU A 270 6.73 21.03 7.30
CA GLU A 270 5.47 21.77 7.22
C GLU A 270 4.36 21.16 8.09
N VAL A 271 4.54 19.93 8.57
CA VAL A 271 3.54 19.21 9.34
C VAL A 271 3.90 19.08 10.83
N PRO A 272 2.91 18.90 11.72
CA PRO A 272 3.14 18.57 13.13
C PRO A 272 3.99 17.31 13.36
N ALA A 273 4.67 17.25 14.50
CA ALA A 273 5.35 16.03 14.95
C ALA A 273 4.40 14.83 15.05
N THR A 274 3.14 15.05 15.42
CA THR A 274 2.08 14.03 15.52
C THR A 274 1.72 13.45 14.16
N THR A 275 1.65 14.27 13.11
CA THR A 275 1.46 13.82 11.72
C THR A 275 2.70 13.09 11.20
N ARG A 276 3.90 13.66 11.40
CA ARG A 276 5.16 13.03 10.99
C ARG A 276 5.31 11.62 11.56
N ILE A 277 5.12 11.46 12.88
CA ILE A 277 5.32 10.15 13.52
C ILE A 277 4.28 9.13 13.08
N ALA A 278 3.04 9.54 12.81
CA ALA A 278 2.02 8.65 12.25
C ALA A 278 2.43 8.15 10.85
N ASP A 279 2.98 9.02 10.00
CA ASP A 279 3.43 8.67 8.65
C ASP A 279 4.73 7.84 8.66
N ILE A 280 5.63 8.10 9.61
CA ILE A 280 6.80 7.24 9.85
C ILE A 280 6.36 5.84 10.25
N MET A 281 5.39 5.70 11.15
CA MET A 281 4.87 4.40 11.55
C MET A 281 4.14 3.69 10.42
N TRP A 282 3.37 4.42 9.60
CA TRP A 282 2.76 3.90 8.38
C TRP A 282 3.82 3.37 7.40
N SER A 283 4.89 4.15 7.20
CA SER A 283 6.01 3.75 6.35
C SER A 283 6.72 2.50 6.88
N CYS A 284 7.01 2.44 8.19
CA CYS A 284 7.59 1.26 8.82
C CYS A 284 6.70 0.03 8.64
N ALA A 285 5.38 0.18 8.77
CA ALA A 285 4.44 -0.93 8.58
C ALA A 285 4.45 -1.46 7.13
N GLY A 286 4.56 -0.58 6.12
CA GLY A 286 4.73 -0.97 4.72
C GLY A 286 6.07 -1.67 4.48
N ILE A 287 7.18 -1.04 4.86
CA ILE A 287 8.55 -1.58 4.69
C ILE A 287 8.71 -2.92 5.43
N GLY A 288 8.08 -3.06 6.60
CA GLY A 288 8.09 -4.29 7.38
C GLY A 288 7.62 -5.52 6.60
N GLN A 289 6.84 -5.35 5.53
CA GLN A 289 6.22 -6.44 4.77
C GLN A 289 7.00 -6.85 3.52
N ILE A 290 8.00 -6.06 3.10
CA ILE A 290 8.68 -6.23 1.80
C ILE A 290 10.10 -6.78 1.92
N TYR A 291 10.41 -7.47 3.03
CA TYR A 291 11.67 -8.20 3.19
C TYR A 291 11.77 -9.36 2.17
N PRO A 292 12.99 -9.80 1.82
CA PRO A 292 13.21 -10.70 0.68
C PRO A 292 12.37 -11.99 0.72
N SER A 293 12.38 -12.68 1.86
CA SER A 293 11.66 -13.94 2.08
C SER A 293 10.14 -13.82 2.31
N SER A 294 9.57 -12.62 2.20
CA SER A 294 8.13 -12.42 2.36
C SER A 294 7.37 -12.98 1.15
N SER A 295 6.47 -13.93 1.38
CA SER A 295 5.66 -14.56 0.33
C SER A 295 4.45 -13.72 -0.10
N PHE A 296 4.14 -12.65 0.61
CA PHE A 296 3.13 -11.66 0.23
C PHE A 296 3.65 -10.28 0.63
N LYS A 297 3.79 -9.39 -0.36
CA LYS A 297 4.30 -8.03 -0.15
C LYS A 297 3.20 -7.06 -0.49
N ALA A 298 2.64 -6.41 0.51
CA ALA A 298 1.59 -5.43 0.32
C ALA A 298 2.19 -4.12 -0.24
N PRO A 299 1.73 -3.63 -1.40
CA PRO A 299 2.09 -2.29 -1.86
C PRO A 299 1.46 -1.21 -0.96
N THR A 300 2.04 -0.01 -0.98
CA THR A 300 1.54 1.14 -0.21
C THR A 300 1.70 2.42 -1.03
N SER A 301 0.57 2.99 -1.44
CA SER A 301 0.34 4.14 -2.32
C SER A 301 0.82 4.01 -3.77
N ALA A 302 1.96 3.36 -4.01
CA ALA A 302 2.57 3.23 -5.33
C ALA A 302 3.24 1.86 -5.52
N TYR A 303 3.14 1.33 -6.73
CA TYR A 303 3.68 0.02 -7.14
C TYR A 303 3.59 -0.12 -8.66
N ALA A 304 4.19 -1.18 -9.19
CA ALA A 304 4.03 -1.55 -10.58
C ALA A 304 3.56 -3.00 -10.73
N ALA A 305 2.89 -3.32 -11.83
CA ALA A 305 2.47 -4.67 -12.17
C ALA A 305 2.65 -4.90 -13.66
N THR A 306 3.01 -6.11 -14.06
CA THR A 306 3.10 -6.43 -15.49
C THR A 306 1.73 -6.31 -16.15
N MET A 307 1.68 -5.81 -17.40
CA MET A 307 0.42 -5.58 -18.09
C MET A 307 -0.36 -6.90 -18.29
N GLU A 308 0.34 -8.01 -18.46
CA GLU A 308 -0.28 -9.33 -18.50
C GLU A 308 -0.97 -9.71 -17.19
N LEU A 309 -0.34 -9.48 -16.02
CA LEU A 309 -0.98 -9.68 -14.72
C LEU A 309 -2.20 -8.76 -14.56
N VAL A 310 -2.08 -7.49 -14.96
CA VAL A 310 -3.18 -6.53 -14.93
C VAL A 310 -4.36 -7.01 -15.78
N LYS A 311 -4.11 -7.50 -17.00
CA LYS A 311 -5.14 -8.07 -17.88
C LYS A 311 -5.75 -9.35 -17.30
N HIS A 312 -4.93 -10.26 -16.77
CA HIS A 312 -5.38 -11.51 -16.15
C HIS A 312 -6.31 -11.26 -14.96
N CYS A 313 -6.01 -10.25 -14.15
CA CYS A 313 -6.89 -9.82 -13.06
C CYS A 313 -8.11 -9.01 -13.55
N ASP A 314 -8.32 -8.78 -14.84
CA ASP A 314 -9.32 -7.84 -15.37
C ASP A 314 -9.22 -6.44 -14.71
N PHE A 315 -7.99 -5.91 -14.66
CA PHE A 315 -7.65 -4.58 -14.14
C PHE A 315 -8.04 -4.41 -12.66
N TRP A 316 -8.44 -3.21 -12.26
CA TRP A 316 -8.71 -2.84 -10.87
C TRP A 316 -10.21 -2.92 -10.55
N ASP A 317 -10.53 -3.39 -9.35
CA ASP A 317 -11.90 -3.34 -8.87
C ASP A 317 -12.28 -1.89 -8.53
N SER A 318 -13.46 -1.48 -8.98
CA SER A 318 -14.02 -0.14 -8.80
C SER A 318 -15.18 -0.13 -7.78
N GLY A 319 -15.32 -1.21 -7.00
CA GLY A 319 -16.33 -1.36 -5.96
C GLY A 319 -15.97 -0.66 -4.65
N PRO A 320 -16.92 -0.56 -3.71
CA PRO A 320 -16.71 0.10 -2.41
C PRO A 320 -15.73 -0.64 -1.50
N GLU A 321 -15.41 -1.90 -1.79
CA GLU A 321 -14.40 -2.69 -1.05
C GLU A 321 -12.96 -2.30 -1.43
N ALA A 322 -12.76 -1.74 -2.62
CA ALA A 322 -11.44 -1.43 -3.19
C ALA A 322 -10.97 0.01 -2.90
N VAL A 323 -11.30 0.57 -1.72
CA VAL A 323 -10.87 1.93 -1.34
C VAL A 323 -9.35 2.03 -1.24
N GLY A 324 -8.69 1.01 -0.67
CA GLY A 324 -7.24 0.82 -0.70
C GLY A 324 -6.83 0.03 -1.94
N GLU A 325 -6.91 0.67 -3.10
CA GLU A 325 -6.76 0.03 -4.43
C GLU A 325 -5.47 -0.78 -4.59
N ASP A 326 -4.39 -0.31 -3.97
CA ASP A 326 -3.06 -0.91 -4.00
C ASP A 326 -3.04 -2.26 -3.28
N PHE A 327 -3.43 -2.28 -2.01
CA PHE A 327 -3.52 -3.48 -1.20
C PHE A 327 -4.57 -4.43 -1.78
N HIS A 328 -5.72 -3.90 -2.19
CA HIS A 328 -6.80 -4.65 -2.81
C HIS A 328 -6.33 -5.35 -4.10
N PHE A 329 -5.58 -4.68 -4.98
CA PHE A 329 -5.03 -5.29 -6.19
C PHE A 329 -4.09 -6.45 -5.85
N ALA A 330 -3.23 -6.31 -4.84
CA ALA A 330 -2.35 -7.41 -4.42
C ALA A 330 -3.12 -8.62 -3.86
N VAL A 331 -4.19 -8.40 -3.09
CA VAL A 331 -5.10 -9.46 -2.62
C VAL A 331 -5.78 -10.12 -3.81
N LYS A 332 -6.38 -9.33 -4.70
CA LYS A 332 -7.04 -9.81 -5.93
C LYS A 332 -6.09 -10.63 -6.79
N ALA A 333 -4.89 -10.12 -7.08
CA ALA A 333 -3.87 -10.82 -7.86
C ALA A 333 -3.45 -12.14 -7.20
N THR A 334 -3.37 -12.20 -5.87
CA THR A 334 -3.09 -13.45 -5.14
C THR A 334 -4.19 -14.48 -5.37
N PHE A 335 -5.47 -14.09 -5.32
CA PHE A 335 -6.56 -15.01 -5.63
C PHE A 335 -6.65 -15.38 -7.11
N ASP A 336 -6.54 -14.40 -8.01
CA ASP A 336 -6.73 -14.57 -9.45
C ASP A 336 -5.61 -15.42 -10.09
N THR A 337 -4.43 -15.44 -9.48
CA THR A 337 -3.32 -16.32 -9.86
C THR A 337 -3.23 -17.58 -9.02
N ARG A 338 -4.23 -17.88 -8.18
CA ARG A 338 -4.23 -19.04 -7.27
C ARG A 338 -2.96 -19.12 -6.39
N GLY A 339 -2.46 -17.97 -5.97
CA GLY A 339 -1.27 -17.82 -5.13
C GLY A 339 0.05 -17.93 -5.89
N SER A 340 0.06 -17.96 -7.23
CA SER A 340 1.31 -18.01 -8.01
C SER A 340 1.86 -16.63 -8.38
N VAL A 341 1.22 -15.53 -7.98
CA VAL A 341 1.73 -14.18 -8.20
C VAL A 341 3.08 -13.99 -7.51
N PHE A 342 4.02 -13.35 -8.20
CA PHE A 342 5.33 -12.99 -7.66
C PHE A 342 5.33 -11.54 -7.21
N ALA A 343 5.81 -11.31 -6.00
CA ALA A 343 5.95 -9.97 -5.42
C ALA A 343 7.44 -9.60 -5.32
N GLN A 344 7.92 -8.77 -6.23
CA GLN A 344 9.32 -8.33 -6.27
C GLN A 344 9.49 -7.01 -5.49
N THR A 345 10.45 -6.96 -4.57
CA THR A 345 10.77 -5.71 -3.87
C THR A 345 11.70 -4.87 -4.75
N ILE A 346 11.37 -3.59 -4.94
CA ILE A 346 12.21 -2.60 -5.62
C ILE A 346 12.72 -1.63 -4.57
N TYR A 347 13.95 -1.80 -4.10
CA TYR A 347 14.55 -0.92 -3.07
C TYR A 347 14.94 0.49 -3.59
N SER A 348 14.17 1.04 -4.54
CA SER A 348 14.14 2.47 -4.87
C SER A 348 12.88 3.08 -4.24
N PRO A 349 13.01 3.89 -3.17
CA PRO A 349 11.87 4.41 -2.44
C PRO A 349 10.93 5.31 -3.23
N ALA A 350 9.63 5.17 -2.96
CA ALA A 350 8.59 6.11 -3.37
C ALA A 350 8.64 7.35 -2.46
N SER A 351 9.12 8.49 -2.97
CA SER A 351 9.20 9.75 -2.22
C SER A 351 7.83 10.42 -2.18
N GLN A 352 7.31 10.65 -0.98
CA GLN A 352 5.93 11.07 -0.71
C GLN A 352 5.89 12.32 0.16
N THR A 353 4.76 13.03 0.09
CA THR A 353 4.44 14.13 0.99
C THR A 353 3.57 13.65 2.16
N ASN A 354 3.80 14.24 3.34
CA ASN A 354 2.85 14.21 4.44
C ASN A 354 1.61 15.03 4.08
N VAL A 355 0.43 14.62 4.55
CA VAL A 355 -0.80 15.38 4.31
C VAL A 355 -0.79 16.71 5.08
N VAL A 356 -1.31 17.77 4.45
CA VAL A 356 -1.37 19.13 5.01
C VAL A 356 -2.82 19.60 5.03
N GLY A 357 -3.23 20.23 6.12
CA GLY A 357 -4.55 20.80 6.30
C GLY A 357 -4.76 22.07 5.47
N SER A 358 -5.98 22.61 5.54
CA SER A 358 -6.26 23.91 4.94
C SER A 358 -5.40 25.00 5.60
N PRO A 359 -4.76 25.90 4.83
CA PRO A 359 -4.01 27.02 5.40
C PRO A 359 -4.88 27.86 6.35
N SER A 360 -4.26 28.39 7.40
CA SER A 360 -4.94 29.26 8.38
C SER A 360 -4.03 30.40 8.80
N HIS A 361 -4.65 31.51 9.24
CA HIS A 361 -3.94 32.70 9.74
C HIS A 361 -3.29 32.49 11.11
N SER A 362 -3.66 31.43 11.84
CA SER A 362 -3.09 31.08 13.14
C SER A 362 -2.31 29.78 13.05
N SER A 363 -1.10 29.76 13.64
CA SER A 363 -0.26 28.56 13.72
C SER A 363 -0.96 27.41 14.45
N VAL A 364 -1.75 27.70 15.49
CA VAL A 364 -2.52 26.70 16.23
C VAL A 364 -3.64 26.12 15.36
N LEU A 365 -4.36 26.95 14.62
CA LEU A 365 -5.41 26.47 13.73
C LEU A 365 -4.82 25.67 12.55
N SER A 366 -3.68 26.08 12.00
CA SER A 366 -2.95 25.28 10.99
C SER A 366 -2.59 23.91 11.54
N TYR A 367 -2.05 23.86 12.76
CA TYR A 367 -1.72 22.61 13.44
C TYR A 367 -2.94 21.68 13.59
N LEU A 368 -4.08 22.22 14.01
CA LEU A 368 -5.33 21.46 14.13
C LEU A 368 -5.86 21.00 12.76
N ASN A 369 -5.75 21.84 11.73
CA ASN A 369 -6.13 21.48 10.37
C ASN A 369 -5.27 20.33 9.84
N ASP A 370 -3.97 20.33 10.10
CA ASP A 370 -3.05 19.24 9.73
C ASP A 370 -3.40 17.94 10.45
N MET A 371 -3.73 18.01 11.75
CA MET A 371 -4.19 16.85 12.50
C MET A 371 -5.51 16.28 11.95
N HIS A 372 -6.46 17.15 11.61
CA HIS A 372 -7.74 16.74 11.02
C HIS A 372 -7.56 16.13 9.61
N ALA A 373 -6.68 16.71 8.80
CA ALA A 373 -6.30 16.15 7.50
C ALA A 373 -5.69 14.75 7.66
N ARG A 374 -4.80 14.57 8.64
CA ARG A 374 -4.20 13.27 8.93
C ARG A 374 -5.20 12.24 9.46
N TRP A 375 -6.15 12.65 10.30
CA TRP A 375 -7.29 11.83 10.72
C TRP A 375 -8.09 11.35 9.50
N SER A 376 -8.45 12.27 8.61
CA SER A 376 -9.24 11.97 7.41
C SER A 376 -8.51 10.98 6.48
N GLN A 377 -7.18 11.12 6.35
CA GLN A 377 -6.36 10.14 5.63
C GLN A 377 -6.30 8.78 6.35
N ALA A 378 -6.16 8.76 7.68
CA ALA A 378 -6.15 7.52 8.45
C ALA A 378 -7.46 6.73 8.31
N VAL A 379 -8.60 7.42 8.33
CA VAL A 379 -9.92 6.79 8.12
C VAL A 379 -9.96 6.10 6.75
N ARG A 380 -9.45 6.72 5.69
CA ARG A 380 -9.38 6.10 4.35
C ARG A 380 -8.53 4.84 4.33
N HIS A 381 -7.34 4.91 4.93
CA HIS A 381 -6.43 3.77 5.00
C HIS A 381 -7.08 2.58 5.74
N LEU A 382 -7.76 2.86 6.85
CA LEU A 382 -8.35 1.82 7.70
C LEU A 382 -9.74 1.38 7.23
N TRP A 383 -10.39 2.15 6.36
CA TRP A 383 -11.56 1.69 5.61
C TRP A 383 -11.24 0.48 4.71
N GLY A 384 -9.98 0.33 4.29
CA GLY A 384 -9.46 -0.85 3.60
C GLY A 384 -9.58 -2.16 4.41
N SER A 385 -9.96 -2.12 5.69
CA SER A 385 -10.36 -3.34 6.44
C SER A 385 -11.48 -4.15 5.77
N LEU A 386 -12.21 -3.56 4.81
CA LEU A 386 -13.12 -4.29 3.92
C LEU A 386 -12.44 -5.41 3.12
N ASP A 387 -11.12 -5.34 2.88
CA ASP A 387 -10.34 -6.41 2.25
C ASP A 387 -10.40 -7.73 3.03
N PHE A 388 -10.63 -7.67 4.35
CA PHE A 388 -10.93 -8.86 5.14
C PHE A 388 -12.20 -9.56 4.63
N GLY A 389 -13.27 -8.79 4.45
CA GLY A 389 -14.54 -9.31 3.94
C GLY A 389 -14.39 -9.91 2.53
N TYR A 390 -13.71 -9.18 1.65
CA TYR A 390 -13.41 -9.62 0.29
C TYR A 390 -12.61 -10.93 0.26
N ALA A 391 -11.48 -11.00 0.97
CA ALA A 391 -10.60 -12.16 0.96
C ALA A 391 -11.27 -13.41 1.57
N PHE A 392 -11.94 -13.27 2.71
CA PHE A 392 -12.65 -14.39 3.32
C PHE A 392 -13.85 -14.85 2.48
N HIS A 393 -14.53 -13.92 1.81
CA HIS A 393 -15.65 -14.27 0.93
C HIS A 393 -15.17 -15.14 -0.22
N ARG A 394 -14.06 -14.77 -0.88
CA ARG A 394 -13.46 -15.58 -1.94
C ARG A 394 -12.99 -16.95 -1.44
N ALA A 395 -12.32 -17.00 -0.30
CA ALA A 395 -11.85 -18.27 0.27
C ALA A 395 -13.01 -19.22 0.63
N LEU A 396 -14.06 -18.72 1.29
CA LEU A 396 -15.21 -19.53 1.72
C LEU A 396 -16.11 -19.97 0.56
N THR A 397 -16.13 -19.20 -0.53
CA THR A 397 -16.86 -19.58 -1.76
C THR A 397 -16.03 -20.43 -2.72
N GLY A 398 -14.74 -20.68 -2.42
CA GLY A 398 -13.84 -21.41 -3.31
C GLY A 398 -13.46 -20.66 -4.59
N SER A 399 -13.60 -19.32 -4.60
CA SER A 399 -13.39 -18.47 -5.77
C SER A 399 -11.90 -18.17 -6.01
N PHE A 400 -11.11 -19.21 -6.31
CA PHE A 400 -9.68 -19.13 -6.66
C PHE A 400 -9.48 -19.16 -8.19
N GLY A 401 -8.74 -18.20 -8.72
CA GLY A 401 -8.65 -17.91 -10.17
C GLY A 401 -9.42 -16.65 -10.54
N PRO A 402 -9.35 -16.19 -11.80
CA PRO A 402 -9.95 -14.92 -12.22
C PRO A 402 -11.42 -14.81 -11.81
N GLY A 403 -11.75 -13.74 -11.10
CA GLY A 403 -13.13 -13.45 -10.73
C GLY A 403 -14.03 -13.30 -11.96
N GLN A 404 -15.30 -13.73 -11.88
CA GLN A 404 -16.25 -13.44 -12.95
C GLN A 404 -16.46 -11.93 -13.06
N ARG A 405 -16.37 -11.39 -14.28
CA ARG A 405 -16.77 -10.01 -14.58
C ARG A 405 -18.16 -9.76 -14.00
N LYS A 406 -18.29 -8.73 -13.15
CA LYS A 406 -19.59 -8.33 -12.62
C LYS A 406 -20.48 -7.93 -13.81
N THR A 407 -21.44 -8.77 -14.16
CA THR A 407 -22.41 -8.51 -15.25
C THR A 407 -23.09 -7.17 -15.02
N GLY A 408 -22.87 -6.20 -15.92
CA GLY A 408 -23.31 -4.81 -15.77
C GLY A 408 -22.15 -3.80 -15.71
N TYR A 409 -20.91 -4.27 -15.65
CA TYR A 409 -19.73 -3.43 -15.75
C TYR A 409 -19.53 -2.95 -17.19
N ILE A 410 -20.00 -1.74 -17.49
CA ILE A 410 -19.81 -1.04 -18.77
C ILE A 410 -18.68 -0.02 -18.60
N ALA A 411 -17.56 -0.39 -17.99
CA ALA A 411 -16.34 0.33 -18.32
C ALA A 411 -15.92 -0.16 -19.69
N LEU A 412 -15.46 0.77 -20.53
CA LEU A 412 -14.63 0.56 -21.71
C LEU A 412 -14.41 -0.96 -21.94
N MET A 413 -15.15 -1.60 -22.86
CA MET A 413 -14.99 -3.04 -23.11
C MET A 413 -13.63 -3.25 -23.77
N THR A 414 -12.72 -4.03 -23.14
CA THR A 414 -11.54 -4.52 -23.86
C THR A 414 -12.06 -5.51 -24.89
N GLN A 415 -11.96 -5.17 -26.18
CA GLN A 415 -11.88 -6.22 -27.18
C GLN A 415 -10.55 -6.90 -26.92
N ASP A 416 -10.62 -8.11 -26.38
CA ASP A 416 -9.46 -8.97 -26.31
C ASP A 416 -9.10 -9.29 -27.77
N SER A 417 -7.92 -8.83 -28.19
CA SER A 417 -7.31 -9.26 -29.43
C SER A 417 -6.81 -10.68 -29.22
N ASP A 418 -7.73 -11.63 -29.13
CA ASP A 418 -7.39 -13.04 -29.20
C ASP A 418 -7.03 -13.32 -30.67
N GLU A 419 -5.76 -13.65 -30.91
CA GLU A 419 -5.23 -14.17 -32.18
C GLU A 419 -5.75 -15.60 -32.49
N SER A 420 -6.99 -15.92 -32.10
CA SER A 420 -7.60 -17.24 -32.32
C SER A 420 -9.01 -17.21 -32.94
N ALA A 421 -9.43 -16.07 -33.51
CA ALA A 421 -10.53 -16.10 -34.45
C ALA A 421 -10.03 -16.69 -35.78
N GLU A 422 -10.17 -18.01 -35.92
CA GLU A 422 -10.23 -18.65 -37.23
C GLU A 422 -11.21 -17.86 -38.12
N ASP A 423 -10.80 -17.66 -39.38
CA ASP A 423 -11.55 -16.99 -40.44
C ASP A 423 -12.95 -17.60 -40.62
N ASP A 424 -13.93 -17.14 -39.85
CA ASP A 424 -15.35 -17.34 -40.18
C ASP A 424 -15.80 -16.23 -41.14
N ASP A 425 -15.70 -16.56 -42.42
CA ASP A 425 -16.11 -15.76 -43.58
C ASP A 425 -17.64 -15.55 -43.58
N VAL A 426 -18.14 -14.62 -42.75
CA VAL A 426 -19.56 -14.26 -42.72
C VAL A 426 -19.89 -13.34 -43.90
N THR A 427 -20.34 -13.95 -44.98
CA THR A 427 -21.00 -13.26 -46.11
C THR A 427 -22.49 -13.13 -45.84
N ILE A 428 -23.02 -11.89 -45.89
CA ILE A 428 -24.46 -11.62 -46.02
C ILE A 428 -24.67 -10.80 -47.29
N ASN A 429 -25.45 -11.33 -48.23
CA ASN A 429 -25.81 -10.72 -49.53
C ASN A 429 -24.66 -10.44 -50.50
N GLY A 430 -23.64 -11.32 -50.56
CA GLY A 430 -22.75 -11.41 -51.72
C GLY A 430 -21.72 -10.28 -51.93
N ASP A 431 -21.68 -9.26 -51.07
CA ASP A 431 -20.69 -8.19 -51.15
C ASP A 431 -19.62 -8.31 -50.07
N ARG A 432 -18.34 -8.35 -50.48
CA ARG A 432 -17.17 -8.29 -49.59
C ARG A 432 -17.11 -6.91 -48.91
N LEU A 433 -17.39 -6.87 -47.61
CA LEU A 433 -17.13 -5.68 -46.78
C LEU A 433 -15.62 -5.55 -46.56
N LYS A 434 -15.02 -4.50 -47.12
CA LYS A 434 -13.63 -4.11 -46.82
C LYS A 434 -13.52 -3.70 -45.34
N PRO A 435 -12.40 -4.00 -44.66
CA PRO A 435 -12.20 -3.59 -43.28
C PRO A 435 -12.21 -2.06 -43.16
N PRO A 436 -12.83 -1.49 -42.11
CA PRO A 436 -12.89 -0.04 -41.94
C PRO A 436 -11.49 0.51 -41.62
N GLN A 437 -11.01 1.42 -42.48
CA GLN A 437 -9.88 2.30 -42.17
C GLN A 437 -10.31 3.28 -41.09
N TYR A 438 -9.86 3.09 -39.84
CA TYR A 438 -10.07 4.10 -38.80
C TYR A 438 -9.00 5.18 -38.88
N PHE A 439 -9.44 6.35 -39.33
CA PHE A 439 -8.69 7.60 -39.30
C PHE A 439 -8.35 8.01 -37.86
N VAL A 440 -7.08 8.32 -37.66
CA VAL A 440 -6.60 9.23 -36.62
C VAL A 440 -7.27 10.58 -36.85
N ASN A 441 -8.10 11.05 -35.93
CA ASN A 441 -8.32 12.48 -35.71
C ASN A 441 -8.88 12.75 -34.31
N ASN A 442 -8.06 13.46 -33.52
CA ASN A 442 -8.44 14.13 -32.28
C ASN A 442 -9.44 15.24 -32.61
N THR A 443 -10.72 15.05 -32.30
CA THR A 443 -11.66 16.16 -32.10
C THR A 443 -12.89 15.65 -31.34
N LEU A 444 -13.01 16.09 -30.08
CA LEU A 444 -14.22 15.94 -29.28
C LEU A 444 -15.32 16.85 -29.84
N GLN A 445 -16.39 16.27 -30.39
CA GLN A 445 -17.64 17.00 -30.54
C GLN A 445 -18.43 16.92 -29.24
N VAL A 446 -18.65 18.10 -28.65
CA VAL A 446 -19.49 18.37 -27.49
C VAL A 446 -20.94 18.58 -27.99
N GLU A 447 -21.89 18.24 -27.13
CA GLU A 447 -23.32 18.61 -27.08
C GLU A 447 -24.33 17.56 -27.54
N ASP A 448 -24.93 16.87 -26.56
CA ASP A 448 -26.31 16.40 -26.62
C ASP A 448 -27.12 17.17 -25.54
N PRO A 449 -28.07 18.05 -25.92
CA PRO A 449 -28.80 18.91 -24.97
C PRO A 449 -29.85 18.21 -24.09
N GLN A 450 -30.04 16.89 -24.19
CA GLN A 450 -31.13 16.19 -23.47
C GLN A 450 -30.68 15.16 -22.42
N ARG A 451 -29.49 15.35 -21.82
CA ARG A 451 -29.08 14.55 -20.65
C ARG A 451 -29.69 15.13 -19.36
N PHE A 452 -30.77 14.53 -18.89
CA PHE A 452 -31.28 14.79 -17.55
C PHE A 452 -30.21 14.43 -16.50
N PRO A 453 -29.89 15.32 -15.55
CA PRO A 453 -28.98 14.98 -14.45
C PRO A 453 -29.61 13.90 -13.58
N SER A 454 -28.84 12.84 -13.32
CA SER A 454 -29.18 11.85 -12.31
C SER A 454 -29.21 12.52 -10.92
N PRO A 455 -30.05 12.09 -9.96
CA PRO A 455 -30.22 12.76 -8.66
C PRO A 455 -28.99 12.70 -7.73
N SER A 456 -27.82 12.28 -8.22
CA SER A 456 -26.58 12.19 -7.43
C SER A 456 -25.76 13.49 -7.43
N THR A 457 -26.40 14.65 -7.63
CA THR A 457 -25.80 15.98 -7.42
C THR A 457 -25.60 16.32 -5.95
N THR A 458 -26.10 15.52 -5.01
CA THR A 458 -25.82 15.68 -3.58
C THR A 458 -24.50 15.01 -3.17
N ALA A 459 -23.40 15.60 -3.63
CA ALA A 459 -22.26 15.84 -2.75
C ALA A 459 -22.31 17.32 -2.36
N THR A 460 -23.35 17.73 -1.61
CA THR A 460 -23.45 19.08 -1.06
C THR A 460 -22.40 19.24 0.04
N THR A 461 -21.44 20.12 -0.24
CA THR A 461 -20.30 20.49 0.61
C THR A 461 -20.62 21.68 1.51
N ASP A 462 -21.77 21.68 2.19
CA ASP A 462 -22.13 22.78 3.10
C ASP A 462 -22.67 22.27 4.43
N SER A 463 -22.04 22.69 5.52
CA SER A 463 -22.36 22.30 6.89
C SER A 463 -23.28 23.33 7.53
N THR A 464 -24.43 23.59 6.95
CA THR A 464 -25.56 24.23 7.62
C THR A 464 -26.79 24.01 6.76
N LEU A 465 -27.71 23.15 7.19
CA LEU A 465 -29.16 23.31 7.07
C LEU A 465 -29.82 22.09 7.74
N VAL A 466 -30.44 22.35 8.89
CA VAL A 466 -31.39 21.45 9.56
C VAL A 466 -32.71 21.66 8.85
N GLU A 467 -33.22 20.67 8.12
CA GLU A 467 -34.63 20.67 7.69
C GLU A 467 -35.27 19.28 7.86
N SER A 468 -36.57 19.37 8.11
CA SER A 468 -37.44 18.49 8.87
C SER A 468 -37.82 17.18 8.20
N TYR A 469 -38.04 16.17 9.04
CA TYR A 469 -38.77 14.95 8.73
C TYR A 469 -40.17 15.28 8.20
N ASP A 470 -40.51 14.77 7.01
CA ASP A 470 -41.89 14.47 6.68
C ASP A 470 -41.99 13.15 5.89
N ALA A 471 -43.04 12.43 6.22
CA ALA A 471 -43.27 11.01 5.97
C ALA A 471 -43.32 10.63 4.48
N MET A 472 -42.79 9.45 4.13
CA MET A 472 -43.21 8.75 2.92
C MET A 472 -43.48 7.27 3.17
N SER A 473 -44.65 6.89 2.68
CA SER A 473 -45.46 5.72 2.94
C SER A 473 -45.04 4.51 2.10
N LEU A 474 -45.12 3.33 2.71
CA LEU A 474 -44.96 2.04 2.04
C LEU A 474 -46.17 1.73 1.13
N PRO A 475 -45.98 1.33 -0.14
CA PRO A 475 -47.08 0.83 -0.95
C PRO A 475 -47.43 -0.62 -0.56
N ARG A 476 -48.68 -0.81 -0.11
CA ARG A 476 -49.31 -2.12 0.15
C ARG A 476 -49.53 -2.90 -1.16
N PRO A 477 -49.36 -4.23 -1.17
CA PRO A 477 -49.64 -5.04 -2.35
C PRO A 477 -51.15 -5.21 -2.57
N ALA A 478 -51.59 -5.00 -3.81
CA ALA A 478 -52.95 -5.21 -4.26
C ALA A 478 -53.32 -6.70 -4.23
N LYS A 479 -54.31 -7.05 -3.42
CA LYS A 479 -55.06 -8.31 -3.51
C LYS A 479 -55.90 -8.29 -4.78
N LYS A 480 -55.76 -9.29 -5.64
CA LYS A 480 -56.86 -9.74 -6.51
C LYS A 480 -57.20 -11.18 -6.18
N PHE A 481 -58.46 -11.35 -5.81
CA PHE A 481 -59.15 -12.59 -5.52
C PHE A 481 -59.14 -13.54 -6.73
N ALA A 482 -58.92 -14.82 -6.47
CA ALA A 482 -59.61 -15.91 -7.12
C ALA A 482 -59.99 -16.92 -6.03
N ARG A 483 -61.30 -17.14 -5.86
CA ARG A 483 -61.95 -18.24 -5.12
C ARG A 483 -62.60 -19.16 -6.15
N PHE A 484 -63.05 -20.32 -5.65
CA PHE A 484 -63.77 -21.45 -6.27
C PHE A 484 -62.85 -22.64 -6.54
N ASP A 485 -63.08 -23.88 -6.06
CA ASP A 485 -63.99 -24.53 -5.09
C ASP A 485 -63.28 -25.88 -4.75
N ASP A 486 -63.22 -26.29 -3.48
CA ASP A 486 -64.03 -27.35 -2.83
C ASP A 486 -63.85 -28.77 -3.42
N ASP A 487 -63.26 -29.67 -2.60
CA ASP A 487 -63.67 -31.08 -2.38
C ASP A 487 -62.56 -31.92 -1.70
N GLY A 488 -62.89 -32.48 -0.53
CA GLY A 488 -62.83 -33.93 -0.30
C GLY A 488 -61.51 -34.61 0.08
N ASP A 489 -61.35 -34.84 1.39
CA ASP A 489 -61.09 -36.13 2.05
C ASP A 489 -59.86 -37.03 1.75
N ALA A 490 -59.37 -37.58 2.87
CA ALA A 490 -58.95 -38.97 3.11
C ALA A 490 -57.46 -39.29 3.29
N GLU A 491 -57.22 -39.86 4.47
CA GLU A 491 -56.05 -40.62 4.94
C GLU A 491 -55.73 -41.83 4.03
N SER A 492 -54.45 -42.20 3.92
CA SER A 492 -53.92 -43.54 4.30
C SER A 492 -52.62 -43.92 3.56
N GLU A 493 -51.71 -44.43 4.38
CA GLU A 493 -50.80 -45.59 4.19
C GLU A 493 -49.69 -45.62 3.11
N ASP A 494 -48.47 -45.77 3.65
CA ASP A 494 -47.46 -46.79 3.33
C ASP A 494 -47.10 -47.09 1.86
N THR A 495 -45.83 -46.83 1.53
CA THR A 495 -45.00 -47.91 0.96
C THR A 495 -43.51 -47.74 1.27
N VAL A 496 -42.98 -48.76 1.92
CA VAL A 496 -41.58 -49.09 2.20
C VAL A 496 -40.89 -49.65 0.95
N HIS A 497 -39.64 -49.26 0.66
CA HIS A 497 -38.54 -50.13 0.16
C HIS A 497 -37.19 -49.38 0.24
N LYS A 498 -36.33 -49.72 1.21
CA LYS A 498 -35.19 -50.67 1.17
C LYS A 498 -33.92 -50.15 0.46
N VAL A 499 -32.99 -49.67 1.30
CA VAL A 499 -31.58 -50.08 1.49
C VAL A 499 -30.81 -50.63 0.28
N THR A 500 -29.66 -50.00 -0.03
CA THR A 500 -28.37 -50.72 -0.14
C THR A 500 -27.17 -49.83 0.23
N GLN A 501 -26.49 -50.20 1.32
CA GLN A 501 -25.08 -49.91 1.59
C GLN A 501 -24.20 -50.89 0.80
N THR A 502 -23.04 -50.43 0.33
CA THR A 502 -21.69 -51.07 0.33
C THR A 502 -20.77 -50.21 -0.56
N HIS A 503 -19.51 -49.86 -0.26
CA HIS A 503 -18.42 -50.68 0.28
C HIS A 503 -17.39 -49.87 1.09
N HIS A 504 -16.85 -50.53 2.13
CA HIS A 504 -15.65 -50.20 2.90
C HIS A 504 -14.48 -51.12 2.46
N ARG A 505 -13.24 -50.66 2.76
CA ARG A 505 -11.91 -51.33 2.85
C ARG A 505 -10.93 -50.84 1.77
N THR A 506 -9.66 -50.52 2.07
CA THR A 506 -8.75 -51.19 3.03
C THR A 506 -7.60 -50.26 3.48
N LEU A 507 -7.14 -50.47 4.71
CA LEU A 507 -5.97 -49.86 5.37
C LEU A 507 -4.76 -50.83 5.31
N SER A 508 -3.55 -50.23 5.36
CA SER A 508 -2.31 -50.72 6.01
C SER A 508 -1.36 -51.70 5.29
N LYS A 509 -0.10 -51.23 5.15
CA LYS A 509 1.23 -51.89 5.32
C LYS A 509 2.26 -51.19 4.40
N TYR A 510 3.47 -50.73 4.73
CA TYR A 510 4.52 -50.89 5.75
C TYR A 510 5.28 -49.53 5.85
N GLY A 511 5.99 -49.05 6.87
CA GLY A 511 6.51 -49.66 8.10
C GLY A 511 8.01 -50.02 8.00
N GLU A 512 8.93 -49.07 8.20
CA GLU A 512 10.34 -49.16 8.72
C GLU A 512 11.13 -47.89 8.27
N ARG A 513 12.05 -47.25 8.98
CA ARG A 513 12.85 -47.54 10.18
C ARG A 513 13.38 -46.20 10.75
N LEU A 514 13.43 -46.04 12.07
CA LEU A 514 14.18 -44.98 12.76
C LEU A 514 15.68 -45.26 12.67
N ASP A 515 16.50 -44.20 12.57
CA ASP A 515 17.82 -44.19 13.21
C ASP A 515 18.18 -42.80 13.75
N VAL A 516 18.76 -42.82 14.95
CA VAL A 516 19.19 -41.68 15.76
C VAL A 516 20.71 -41.77 15.91
N SER A 517 21.44 -40.78 15.39
CA SER A 517 22.80 -40.35 15.76
C SER A 517 23.18 -39.23 14.76
N THR A 518 23.88 -38.15 15.05
CA THR A 518 24.91 -37.89 16.04
C THR A 518 25.05 -36.36 16.15
N ALA A 519 25.12 -35.84 17.38
CA ALA A 519 25.75 -34.56 17.65
C ALA A 519 27.25 -34.83 17.86
N GLU A 520 28.12 -34.09 17.17
CA GLU A 520 29.50 -33.72 17.55
C GLU A 520 30.34 -33.45 16.29
N SER A 521 30.66 -32.17 16.04
CA SER A 521 32.01 -31.75 15.66
C SER A 521 32.07 -30.22 15.54
N PHE A 522 32.16 -29.56 16.69
CA PHE A 522 32.88 -28.29 16.82
C PHE A 522 34.30 -28.66 17.22
N SER A 523 35.32 -28.33 16.42
CA SER A 523 36.56 -27.67 16.86
C SER A 523 37.68 -27.74 15.80
N ARG A 524 38.41 -26.62 15.70
CA ARG A 524 39.76 -26.39 15.14
C ARG A 524 39.90 -26.05 13.64
N ARG A 525 39.98 -24.75 13.38
CA ARG A 525 41.25 -24.13 12.91
C ARG A 525 41.35 -22.69 13.36
N GLY A 526 42.55 -22.33 13.83
CA GLY A 526 42.83 -21.11 14.57
C GLY A 526 43.19 -19.90 13.71
N SER A 527 43.10 -18.76 14.39
CA SER A 527 43.91 -17.55 14.29
C SER A 527 44.66 -17.28 12.99
N ASP A 528 44.22 -16.26 12.25
CA ASP A 528 45.09 -15.12 11.97
C ASP A 528 44.27 -13.83 11.83
N SER A 529 44.78 -12.79 12.46
CA SER A 529 44.18 -11.47 12.60
C SER A 529 44.48 -10.61 11.37
N SER A 530 43.46 -10.13 10.68
CA SER A 530 43.33 -8.77 10.11
C SER A 530 42.18 -8.72 9.09
N ILE A 531 41.60 -7.52 8.93
CA ILE A 531 40.59 -7.11 7.94
C ILE A 531 39.13 -7.30 8.41
N VAL A 532 38.67 -6.28 9.15
CA VAL A 532 37.27 -5.88 9.30
C VAL A 532 36.87 -5.17 8.00
N GLY A 533 35.86 -5.65 7.25
CA GLY A 533 35.36 -4.87 6.12
C GLY A 533 34.33 -5.49 5.17
N ASP A 534 34.37 -6.79 4.85
CA ASP A 534 33.71 -7.26 3.61
C ASP A 534 32.79 -8.51 3.71
N SER A 535 32.66 -9.18 4.87
CA SER A 535 31.92 -10.46 4.93
C SER A 535 30.39 -10.31 5.06
N GLU A 536 29.89 -9.27 5.71
CA GLU A 536 28.45 -9.07 5.91
C GLU A 536 27.72 -8.58 4.64
N ASP A 537 28.39 -7.82 3.77
CA ASP A 537 27.82 -7.36 2.51
C ASP A 537 27.71 -8.48 1.47
N LEU A 538 28.55 -9.52 1.59
CA LEU A 538 28.53 -10.70 0.72
C LEU A 538 27.39 -11.66 1.08
N GLU A 539 27.13 -11.85 2.38
CA GLU A 539 26.02 -12.69 2.89
C GLU A 539 24.64 -12.06 2.58
N LEU A 540 24.49 -10.75 2.80
CA LEU A 540 23.24 -10.05 2.49
C LEU A 540 23.03 -9.92 0.97
N GLY A 541 24.11 -9.72 0.20
CA GLY A 541 24.06 -9.75 -1.26
C GLY A 541 23.66 -11.12 -1.83
N LYS A 542 24.09 -12.22 -1.20
CA LYS A 542 23.64 -13.58 -1.54
C LYS A 542 22.20 -13.85 -1.10
N LEU A 543 21.75 -13.33 0.04
CA LEU A 543 20.34 -13.41 0.45
C LEU A 543 19.42 -12.63 -0.50
N LEU A 544 19.86 -11.47 -0.99
CA LEU A 544 19.10 -10.64 -1.95
C LEU A 544 19.18 -11.17 -3.39
N ALA A 545 20.24 -11.90 -3.77
CA ALA A 545 20.40 -12.50 -5.09
C ALA A 545 19.85 -13.94 -5.20
N SER A 546 19.91 -14.75 -4.13
CA SER A 546 19.51 -16.16 -4.16
C SER A 546 17.99 -16.38 -4.19
N ASP A 547 17.19 -15.37 -3.83
CA ASP A 547 15.72 -15.41 -3.99
C ASP A 547 15.30 -15.27 -5.47
N GLY A 548 16.20 -14.79 -6.35
CA GLY A 548 15.99 -14.86 -7.80
C GLY A 548 16.01 -16.31 -8.32
N ALA A 549 16.81 -17.17 -7.69
CA ALA A 549 17.11 -18.54 -8.16
C ALA A 549 16.30 -19.64 -7.44
N ARG A 550 15.99 -19.48 -6.14
CA ARG A 550 15.28 -20.53 -5.36
C ARG A 550 13.78 -20.69 -5.66
N ALA A 551 13.21 -19.85 -6.51
CA ALA A 551 11.82 -19.98 -6.95
C ALA A 551 11.67 -20.79 -8.25
N ALA A 552 12.78 -21.31 -8.78
CA ALA A 552 12.85 -22.03 -10.06
C ALA A 552 13.11 -23.54 -9.91
N ASP A 553 13.03 -24.11 -8.69
CA ASP A 553 13.36 -25.52 -8.44
C ASP A 553 12.12 -26.46 -8.36
N ASP A 554 10.93 -26.01 -8.78
CA ASP A 554 9.71 -26.84 -8.86
C ASP A 554 9.22 -26.92 -10.33
N ASP A 555 10.02 -27.52 -11.23
CA ASP A 555 9.63 -27.77 -12.63
C ASP A 555 9.36 -29.26 -12.88
N ASP A 556 8.08 -29.61 -13.04
CA ASP A 556 7.63 -30.73 -13.87
C ASP A 556 7.21 -30.12 -15.23
N ASP A 557 7.96 -30.50 -16.27
CA ASP A 557 8.17 -29.79 -17.55
C ASP A 557 7.09 -30.00 -18.64
N ASP A 558 5.80 -30.09 -18.28
CA ASP A 558 4.73 -30.40 -19.27
C ASP A 558 3.52 -29.44 -19.28
N ASN A 559 3.50 -28.36 -18.49
CA ASN A 559 2.34 -27.44 -18.39
C ASN A 559 2.65 -25.94 -18.59
N ALA A 560 3.80 -25.60 -19.18
CA ALA A 560 4.39 -24.25 -19.20
C ALA A 560 3.54 -23.11 -19.85
N GLU A 561 2.42 -23.41 -20.51
CA GLU A 561 1.57 -22.39 -21.16
C GLU A 561 0.33 -21.95 -20.35
N ALA A 562 -0.14 -22.77 -19.40
CA ALA A 562 -1.40 -22.48 -18.70
C ALA A 562 -1.25 -21.33 -17.68
N TRP A 563 -2.15 -20.33 -17.73
CA TRP A 563 -2.29 -19.29 -16.68
C TRP A 563 -2.64 -19.87 -15.30
N ASP A 564 -3.02 -21.14 -15.26
CA ASP A 564 -3.77 -21.78 -14.20
C ASP A 564 -2.94 -22.86 -13.47
N PRO A 565 -1.89 -22.48 -12.72
CA PRO A 565 -1.13 -23.42 -11.91
C PRO A 565 -1.97 -23.97 -10.74
N PRO A 566 -1.51 -25.08 -10.11
CA PRO A 566 -2.11 -25.58 -8.88
C PRO A 566 -2.10 -24.51 -7.77
N LEU A 567 -3.09 -24.58 -6.89
CA LEU A 567 -3.28 -23.63 -5.80
C LEU A 567 -2.07 -23.63 -4.83
N ARG A 568 -1.37 -22.49 -4.74
CA ARG A 568 -0.26 -22.29 -3.80
C ARG A 568 -0.76 -21.67 -2.51
N ILE A 569 -0.79 -22.44 -1.42
CA ILE A 569 -1.44 -22.04 -0.16
C ILE A 569 -0.59 -21.03 0.65
N LYS A 570 0.74 -21.11 0.57
CA LYS A 570 1.65 -20.30 1.41
C LYS A 570 1.42 -18.78 1.29
N PRO A 571 1.25 -18.19 0.08
CA PRO A 571 0.94 -16.77 -0.06
C PRO A 571 -0.39 -16.37 0.60
N PHE A 572 -1.41 -17.24 0.59
CA PHE A 572 -2.69 -16.96 1.26
C PHE A 572 -2.53 -16.86 2.78
N PHE A 573 -1.75 -17.75 3.42
CA PHE A 573 -1.49 -17.64 4.86
C PHE A 573 -0.82 -16.31 5.22
N ALA A 574 0.18 -15.90 4.45
CA ALA A 574 0.85 -14.62 4.64
C ALA A 574 -0.12 -13.44 4.43
N MET A 575 -0.90 -13.45 3.34
CA MET A 575 -1.89 -12.44 3.01
C MET A 575 -2.97 -12.30 4.10
N PHE A 576 -3.60 -13.41 4.54
CA PHE A 576 -4.63 -13.38 5.59
C PHE A 576 -4.07 -12.87 6.92
N PHE A 577 -2.85 -13.27 7.28
CA PHE A 577 -2.19 -12.74 8.46
C PHE A 577 -1.96 -11.23 8.34
N ARG A 578 -1.52 -10.72 7.18
CA ARG A 578 -1.32 -9.28 6.93
C ARG A 578 -2.62 -8.48 7.02
N ILE A 579 -3.69 -8.97 6.41
CA ILE A 579 -5.03 -8.34 6.45
C ILE A 579 -5.50 -8.15 7.90
N PHE A 580 -5.26 -9.15 8.75
CA PHE A 580 -5.75 -9.14 10.13
C PHE A 580 -4.77 -8.55 11.15
N GLU A 581 -3.53 -8.25 10.74
CA GLU A 581 -2.46 -7.89 11.66
C GLU A 581 -2.78 -6.66 12.53
N ALA A 582 -3.29 -5.59 11.92
CA ALA A 582 -3.67 -4.36 12.64
C ALA A 582 -4.72 -4.64 13.73
N HIS A 583 -5.66 -5.54 13.47
CA HIS A 583 -6.71 -5.94 14.41
C HIS A 583 -6.12 -6.65 15.63
N ILE A 584 -5.11 -7.51 15.43
CA ILE A 584 -4.38 -8.16 16.52
C ILE A 584 -3.58 -7.14 17.34
N MET A 585 -2.95 -6.15 16.69
CA MET A 585 -2.22 -5.09 17.39
C MET A 585 -3.15 -4.24 18.27
N ILE A 586 -4.35 -3.90 17.78
CA ILE A 586 -5.37 -3.22 18.59
C ILE A 586 -5.82 -4.08 19.76
N ALA A 587 -6.10 -5.36 19.52
CA ALA A 587 -6.49 -6.29 20.58
C ALA A 587 -5.40 -6.38 21.67
N ALA A 588 -4.12 -6.39 21.29
CA ALA A 588 -3.00 -6.37 22.23
C ALA A 588 -3.00 -5.10 23.09
N ILE A 589 -3.26 -3.92 22.50
CA ILE A 589 -3.38 -2.66 23.24
C ILE A 589 -4.57 -2.71 24.21
N PHE A 590 -5.74 -3.17 23.78
CA PHE A 590 -6.91 -3.27 24.67
C PHE A 590 -6.68 -4.24 25.81
N LEU A 591 -6.16 -5.44 25.55
CA LEU A 591 -5.91 -6.44 26.59
C LEU A 591 -4.83 -5.98 27.58
N SER A 592 -3.76 -5.34 27.07
CA SER A 592 -2.71 -4.80 27.93
C SER A 592 -3.19 -3.60 28.76
N MET A 593 -4.05 -2.73 28.25
CA MET A 593 -4.56 -1.59 29.02
C MET A 593 -5.73 -1.95 29.96
N GLN A 594 -6.64 -2.85 29.56
CA GLN A 594 -7.85 -3.18 30.32
C GLN A 594 -7.63 -4.26 31.40
N ILE A 595 -7.00 -5.38 31.07
CA ILE A 595 -6.88 -6.51 32.01
C ILE A 595 -5.78 -6.26 33.05
N LEU A 596 -4.68 -5.61 32.67
CA LEU A 596 -3.51 -5.44 33.54
C LEU A 596 -3.66 -4.34 34.60
N THR A 597 -4.63 -3.44 34.43
CA THR A 597 -4.69 -2.17 35.18
C THR A 597 -5.97 -2.03 36.00
N PHE A 598 -7.11 -2.57 35.53
CA PHE A 598 -8.43 -2.31 36.12
C PHE A 598 -9.17 -3.56 36.61
N TYR A 599 -8.61 -4.76 36.43
CA TYR A 599 -9.23 -5.99 36.95
C TYR A 599 -8.84 -6.20 38.43
N PRO A 600 -9.78 -6.43 39.35
CA PRO A 600 -9.45 -6.65 40.76
C PRO A 600 -8.63 -7.92 40.96
N THR A 601 -7.64 -7.87 41.84
CA THR A 601 -6.88 -9.06 42.25
C THR A 601 -7.63 -9.86 43.32
N VAL A 602 -8.42 -9.17 44.15
CA VAL A 602 -9.25 -9.73 45.23
C VAL A 602 -10.53 -8.92 45.41
N VAL A 603 -11.64 -9.62 45.63
CA VAL A 603 -12.88 -9.04 46.14
C VAL A 603 -13.13 -9.63 47.52
N TYR A 604 -13.26 -8.78 48.53
CA TYR A 604 -13.50 -9.18 49.92
C TYR A 604 -15.00 -9.36 50.20
N ARG A 605 -15.34 -10.18 51.20
CA ARG A 605 -16.74 -10.45 51.60
C ARG A 605 -17.50 -9.21 52.07
N ASN A 606 -16.79 -8.19 52.57
CA ASN A 606 -17.37 -6.89 52.92
C ASN A 606 -17.60 -5.97 51.71
N GLY A 607 -17.35 -6.44 50.49
CA GLY A 607 -17.52 -5.67 49.24
C GLY A 607 -16.32 -4.81 48.86
N HIS A 608 -15.27 -4.72 49.69
CA HIS A 608 -14.05 -4.02 49.31
C HIS A 608 -13.32 -4.75 48.19
N VAL A 609 -12.72 -3.97 47.29
CA VAL A 609 -12.00 -4.47 46.12
C VAL A 609 -10.52 -4.08 46.23
N GLY A 610 -9.64 -5.07 46.11
CA GLY A 610 -8.19 -4.87 46.05
C GLY A 610 -7.65 -5.05 44.64
N PHE A 611 -6.66 -4.23 44.28
CA PHE A 611 -5.95 -4.28 43.00
C PHE A 611 -4.47 -4.68 43.14
N SER A 612 -3.95 -4.74 44.37
CA SER A 612 -2.60 -5.20 44.67
C SER A 612 -2.58 -6.71 44.89
N GLU A 613 -1.43 -7.35 44.63
CA GLU A 613 -1.24 -8.76 44.96
C GLU A 613 -1.35 -8.98 46.47
N LEU A 614 -2.07 -10.03 46.88
CA LEU A 614 -2.21 -10.41 48.29
C LEU A 614 -0.84 -10.82 48.87
N PRO A 615 -0.45 -10.34 50.06
CA PRO A 615 0.76 -10.79 50.74
C PRO A 615 0.79 -12.32 50.87
N GLY A 616 1.87 -12.96 50.43
CA GLY A 616 2.02 -14.43 50.42
C GLY A 616 1.54 -15.14 49.15
N ARG A 617 0.76 -14.48 48.29
CA ARG A 617 0.33 -15.01 46.98
C ARG A 617 1.40 -14.77 45.92
N GLN A 618 2.58 -15.37 46.08
CA GLN A 618 3.65 -15.29 45.08
C GLN A 618 3.35 -16.18 43.88
N CYS A 619 3.43 -15.62 42.67
CA CYS A 619 3.38 -16.38 41.43
C CYS A 619 4.79 -16.86 41.08
N THR A 620 5.02 -18.15 41.36
CA THR A 620 6.26 -18.90 41.05
C THR A 620 6.07 -19.72 39.78
N TRP A 621 7.16 -20.13 39.14
CA TRP A 621 7.11 -20.98 37.94
C TRP A 621 6.32 -22.28 38.19
N GLN A 622 6.53 -22.92 39.33
CA GLN A 622 5.79 -24.13 39.73
C GLN A 622 4.28 -23.90 39.81
N LYS A 623 3.84 -22.80 40.44
CA LYS A 623 2.43 -22.43 40.50
C LYS A 623 1.85 -22.10 39.14
N CYS A 624 2.61 -21.45 38.25
CA CYS A 624 2.15 -21.21 36.89
C CYS A 624 2.02 -22.49 36.07
N ALA A 625 2.94 -23.44 36.22
CA ALA A 625 2.86 -24.73 35.56
C ALA A 625 1.67 -25.56 36.07
N GLN A 626 1.43 -25.54 37.38
CA GLN A 626 0.26 -26.17 37.99
C GLN A 626 -1.05 -25.50 37.54
N ALA A 627 -1.06 -24.17 37.46
CA ALA A 627 -2.22 -23.38 37.07
C ALA A 627 -2.77 -23.68 35.66
N ILE A 628 -1.95 -24.28 34.79
CA ILE A 628 -2.36 -24.73 33.45
C ILE A 628 -3.35 -25.90 33.55
N PHE A 629 -3.15 -26.80 34.52
CA PHE A 629 -3.94 -28.03 34.68
C PHE A 629 -4.98 -27.92 35.79
N GLU A 630 -4.69 -27.11 36.81
CA GLU A 630 -5.55 -26.88 37.96
C GLU A 630 -5.79 -25.37 38.04
N SER A 631 -7.00 -24.90 37.77
CA SER A 631 -7.36 -23.52 38.09
C SER A 631 -8.03 -23.52 39.46
N PRO A 632 -7.29 -23.35 40.57
CA PRO A 632 -7.95 -23.20 41.86
C PRO A 632 -8.79 -21.93 41.79
N PHE A 633 -10.12 -22.09 41.80
CA PHE A 633 -10.99 -21.03 42.28
C PHE A 633 -10.57 -20.81 43.72
N SER A 634 -9.80 -19.76 43.95
CA SER A 634 -9.00 -19.54 45.15
C SER A 634 -9.84 -19.09 46.35
N ALA A 635 -10.97 -19.73 46.57
CA ALA A 635 -11.76 -19.60 47.79
C ALA A 635 -11.06 -20.28 48.99
N ASP A 636 -10.10 -21.19 48.73
CA ASP A 636 -9.45 -22.02 49.77
C ASP A 636 -8.03 -21.55 50.15
N MET A 637 -7.63 -20.31 49.81
CA MET A 637 -6.34 -19.78 50.27
C MET A 637 -6.31 -19.65 51.81
N PRO A 638 -5.27 -20.19 52.50
CA PRO A 638 -5.13 -20.04 53.95
C PRO A 638 -5.04 -18.56 54.31
N ILE A 639 -5.94 -18.11 55.18
CA ILE A 639 -6.04 -16.71 55.60
C ILE A 639 -5.13 -16.52 56.82
N PRO A 640 -4.27 -15.47 56.87
CA PRO A 640 -3.44 -15.20 58.03
C PRO A 640 -4.27 -15.10 59.32
N GLU A 641 -3.77 -15.71 60.40
CA GLU A 641 -4.41 -15.64 61.71
C GLU A 641 -4.57 -14.18 62.17
N GLY A 642 -5.76 -13.81 62.66
CA GLY A 642 -6.09 -12.45 63.09
C GLY A 642 -6.68 -11.52 62.02
N THR A 643 -6.98 -12.04 60.82
CA THR A 643 -7.69 -11.26 59.78
C THR A 643 -9.08 -10.86 60.25
N ALA A 644 -9.38 -9.55 60.23
CA ALA A 644 -10.65 -9.03 60.73
C ALA A 644 -11.87 -9.60 59.97
N PRO A 645 -13.02 -9.82 60.65
CA PRO A 645 -14.24 -10.29 60.01
C PRO A 645 -14.65 -9.37 58.85
N GLY A 646 -14.73 -9.92 57.63
CA GLY A 646 -15.08 -9.18 56.41
C GLY A 646 -13.92 -8.97 55.44
N LEU A 647 -12.66 -9.12 55.87
CA LEU A 647 -11.46 -9.12 55.02
C LEU A 647 -11.10 -10.50 54.45
N HIS A 648 -12.02 -11.47 54.54
CA HIS A 648 -11.88 -12.75 53.85
C HIS A 648 -12.16 -12.57 52.35
N PRO A 649 -11.35 -13.16 51.45
CA PRO A 649 -11.62 -13.08 50.02
C PRO A 649 -12.90 -13.84 49.67
N ALA A 650 -13.82 -13.14 49.00
CA ALA A 650 -14.98 -13.74 48.34
C ALA A 650 -14.61 -14.30 46.95
N TRP A 651 -13.64 -13.67 46.29
CA TRP A 651 -13.13 -14.09 44.98
C TRP A 651 -11.69 -13.59 44.82
N LEU A 652 -10.81 -14.38 44.19
CA LEU A 652 -9.52 -13.89 43.69
C LEU A 652 -9.36 -14.18 42.21
N LEU A 653 -8.55 -13.35 41.56
CA LEU A 653 -8.16 -13.51 40.16
C LEU A 653 -7.43 -14.85 39.97
N PRO A 654 -7.90 -15.78 39.11
CA PRO A 654 -7.28 -17.10 38.98
C PRO A 654 -5.78 -17.05 38.68
N ASP A 655 -5.03 -17.99 39.25
CA ASP A 655 -3.57 -18.02 39.15
C ASP A 655 -3.08 -18.09 37.70
N ILE A 656 -3.80 -18.82 36.82
CA ILE A 656 -3.46 -18.90 35.40
C ILE A 656 -3.57 -17.54 34.70
N VAL A 657 -4.58 -16.74 35.07
CA VAL A 657 -4.79 -15.40 34.49
C VAL A 657 -3.68 -14.47 34.96
N MET A 658 -3.32 -14.50 36.25
CA MET A 658 -2.17 -13.73 36.78
C MET A 658 -0.85 -14.12 36.10
N CYS A 659 -0.60 -15.41 35.89
CA CYS A 659 0.58 -15.91 35.19
C CYS A 659 0.61 -15.40 33.73
N SER A 660 -0.52 -15.46 33.02
CA SER A 660 -0.63 -14.96 31.64
C SER A 660 -0.38 -13.46 31.54
N ILE A 661 -0.87 -12.67 32.50
CA ILE A 661 -0.64 -11.23 32.65
C ILE A 661 0.86 -10.93 32.80
N ARG A 662 1.57 -11.67 33.67
CA ARG A 662 3.02 -11.49 33.85
C ARG A 662 3.81 -11.86 32.61
N ALA A 663 3.45 -12.96 31.94
CA ALA A 663 4.05 -13.36 30.67
C ALA A 663 3.83 -12.30 29.59
N ALA A 664 2.60 -11.76 29.48
CA ALA A 664 2.27 -10.68 28.57
C ALA A 664 3.11 -9.42 28.84
N ARG A 665 3.28 -9.00 30.10
CA ARG A 665 4.15 -7.86 30.45
C ARG A 665 5.59 -8.07 29.99
N LEU A 666 6.13 -9.28 30.16
CA LEU A 666 7.48 -9.62 29.69
C LEU A 666 7.57 -9.57 28.15
N LEU A 667 6.61 -10.16 27.45
CA LEU A 667 6.52 -10.10 25.98
C LEU A 667 6.41 -8.66 25.47
N THR A 668 5.63 -7.81 26.14
CA THR A 668 5.52 -6.38 25.79
C THR A 668 6.86 -5.67 25.85
N VAL A 669 7.74 -5.99 26.81
CA VAL A 669 9.10 -5.40 26.86
C VAL A 669 9.87 -5.73 25.58
N PHE A 670 9.84 -6.97 25.11
CA PHE A 670 10.49 -7.36 23.85
C PHE A 670 9.89 -6.61 22.64
N GLY A 671 8.57 -6.47 22.58
CA GLY A 671 7.92 -5.71 21.51
C GLY A 671 8.23 -4.21 21.55
N VAL A 672 8.39 -3.61 22.74
CA VAL A 672 8.85 -2.22 22.90
C VAL A 672 10.29 -2.05 22.43
N ILE A 673 11.20 -2.97 22.80
CA ILE A 673 12.58 -2.96 22.33
C ILE A 673 12.64 -3.06 20.80
N ALA A 674 11.86 -3.97 20.21
CA ALA A 674 11.75 -4.10 18.75
C ALA A 674 11.21 -2.81 18.11
N THR A 675 10.25 -2.14 18.74
CA THR A 675 9.70 -0.86 18.26
C THR A 675 10.73 0.27 18.31
N ILE A 676 11.53 0.35 19.38
CA ILE A 676 12.63 1.31 19.47
C ILE A 676 13.64 1.06 18.33
N PHE A 677 13.98 -0.21 18.09
CA PHE A 677 14.85 -0.58 16.96
C PHE A 677 14.26 -0.17 15.62
N VAL A 678 12.96 -0.40 15.37
CA VAL A 678 12.26 0.04 14.15
C VAL A 678 12.46 1.54 13.93
N LEU A 679 12.23 2.36 14.97
CA LEU A 679 12.35 3.81 14.87
C LEU A 679 13.79 4.27 14.56
N LEU A 680 14.78 3.63 15.19
CA LEU A 680 16.19 3.92 14.93
C LEU A 680 16.61 3.48 13.51
N ALA A 681 16.27 2.26 13.11
CA ALA A 681 16.56 1.72 11.78
C ALA A 681 15.87 2.54 10.68
N HIS A 682 14.65 3.03 10.94
CA HIS A 682 13.94 3.93 10.02
C HIS A 682 14.71 5.23 9.80
N ASP A 683 15.30 5.85 10.81
CA ASP A 683 16.09 7.07 10.63
C ASP A 683 17.33 6.84 9.76
N TYR A 684 17.97 5.67 9.87
CA TYR A 684 19.05 5.27 8.97
C TYR A 684 18.57 5.02 7.54
N TYR A 685 17.44 4.31 7.38
CA TYR A 685 16.76 4.15 6.10
C TYR A 685 16.44 5.49 5.46
N HIS A 686 15.81 6.40 6.22
CA HIS A 686 15.40 7.73 5.78
C HIS A 686 16.61 8.53 5.29
N ARG A 687 17.72 8.50 6.03
CA ARG A 687 18.96 9.18 5.62
C ARG A 687 19.55 8.59 4.33
N ALA A 688 19.59 7.26 4.21
CA ALA A 688 20.09 6.59 3.02
C ALA A 688 19.25 6.94 1.78
N ALA A 689 17.93 6.87 1.94
CA ALA A 689 16.92 7.10 0.92
C ALA A 689 16.80 8.57 0.50
N SER A 690 16.77 9.50 1.46
CA SER A 690 16.54 10.93 1.17
C SER A 690 17.83 11.70 0.93
N GLN A 691 19.00 11.26 1.42
CA GLN A 691 20.22 12.06 1.31
C GLN A 691 21.35 11.33 0.57
N THR A 692 21.77 10.17 1.09
CA THR A 692 22.99 9.51 0.62
C THR A 692 22.90 9.18 -0.87
N ARG A 693 21.82 8.54 -1.31
CA ARG A 693 21.66 8.16 -2.72
C ARG A 693 21.65 9.35 -3.69
N TRP A 694 21.05 10.47 -3.28
CA TRP A 694 20.97 11.67 -4.11
C TRP A 694 22.34 12.36 -4.20
N LEU A 695 23.08 12.46 -3.09
CA LEU A 695 24.44 12.99 -3.11
C LEU A 695 25.38 12.15 -3.99
N GLU A 696 25.28 10.82 -3.91
CA GLU A 696 26.06 9.91 -4.77
C GLU A 696 25.67 10.09 -6.26
N SER A 697 24.38 10.20 -6.58
CA SER A 697 23.90 10.48 -7.95
C SER A 697 24.41 11.82 -8.50
N GLU A 698 24.34 12.88 -7.69
CA GLU A 698 24.83 14.21 -8.06
C GLU A 698 26.34 14.21 -8.32
N GLN A 699 27.11 13.43 -7.57
CA GLN A 699 28.54 13.26 -7.83
C GLN A 699 28.79 12.54 -9.16
N VAL A 700 28.01 11.50 -9.47
CA VAL A 700 28.11 10.75 -10.73
C VAL A 700 27.87 11.67 -11.94
N ILE A 701 26.78 12.46 -11.91
CA ILE A 701 26.45 13.35 -13.04
C ILE A 701 27.44 14.51 -13.16
N ARG A 702 27.92 15.08 -12.05
CA ARG A 702 28.96 16.12 -12.08
C ARG A 702 30.25 15.61 -12.70
N ALA A 703 30.74 14.45 -12.26
CA ALA A 703 31.95 13.85 -12.81
C ALA A 703 31.80 13.50 -14.31
N TRP A 704 30.60 13.11 -14.76
CA TRP A 704 30.33 12.90 -16.18
C TRP A 704 30.35 14.20 -16.98
N ARG A 705 29.76 15.29 -16.45
CA ARG A 705 29.79 16.61 -17.09
C ARG A 705 31.21 17.17 -17.18
N GLU A 706 32.00 17.02 -16.12
CA GLU A 706 33.41 17.45 -16.07
C GLU A 706 34.30 16.71 -17.08
N ARG A 707 33.97 15.46 -17.43
CA ARG A 707 34.65 14.69 -18.48
C ARG A 707 34.23 15.05 -19.90
N GLY A 708 33.41 16.09 -20.08
CA GLY A 708 33.03 16.61 -21.40
C GLY A 708 31.67 16.13 -21.93
N SER A 709 30.84 15.49 -21.10
CA SER A 709 29.45 15.08 -21.45
C SER A 709 29.31 14.33 -22.79
N GLN A 710 30.29 13.48 -23.14
CA GLN A 710 30.20 12.66 -24.34
C GLN A 710 29.52 11.32 -24.04
N GLY A 711 28.50 10.96 -24.82
CA GLY A 711 27.74 9.73 -24.69
C GLY A 711 26.43 9.87 -23.91
N PRO A 712 25.71 8.76 -23.65
CA PRO A 712 24.49 8.78 -22.85
C PRO A 712 24.78 9.14 -21.39
N GLU A 713 23.76 9.65 -20.69
CA GLU A 713 23.87 9.91 -19.26
C GLU A 713 24.21 8.64 -18.48
N PRO A 714 24.98 8.74 -17.38
CA PRO A 714 25.36 7.56 -16.59
C PRO A 714 24.14 6.82 -16.04
N ALA A 715 24.16 5.49 -16.08
CA ALA A 715 23.04 4.65 -15.62
C ALA A 715 22.70 4.82 -14.13
N ARG A 716 23.65 5.31 -13.31
CA ARG A 716 23.45 5.62 -11.88
C ARG A 716 22.86 7.01 -11.62
N TYR A 717 22.58 7.80 -12.66
CA TYR A 717 21.93 9.08 -12.50
C TYR A 717 20.44 8.90 -12.19
N LEU A 718 19.99 9.48 -11.08
CA LEU A 718 18.63 9.34 -10.56
C LEU A 718 17.60 10.27 -11.20
N GLY A 719 18.03 11.19 -12.07
CA GLY A 719 17.19 12.26 -12.58
C GLY A 719 17.18 13.49 -11.67
N THR A 720 16.18 14.34 -11.84
CA THR A 720 15.99 15.56 -11.06
C THR A 720 15.30 15.23 -9.73
N ARG A 721 15.87 15.73 -8.65
CA ARG A 721 15.29 15.58 -7.32
C ARG A 721 14.03 16.47 -7.18
N PRO A 722 12.96 16.00 -6.52
CA PRO A 722 11.81 16.83 -6.19
C PRO A 722 12.24 18.11 -5.44
N GLY A 723 11.53 19.21 -5.67
CA GLY A 723 11.90 20.52 -5.12
C GLY A 723 11.76 20.57 -3.59
N GLN A 724 10.69 19.97 -3.06
CA GLN A 724 10.51 19.82 -1.62
C GLN A 724 11.34 18.66 -1.08
N THR A 725 12.22 18.95 -0.12
CA THR A 725 13.03 17.94 0.56
C THR A 725 13.13 18.23 2.05
N PHE A 726 13.12 17.17 2.84
CA PHE A 726 13.15 17.20 4.29
C PHE A 726 14.11 16.12 4.78
N ALA A 727 15.06 16.55 5.61
CA ALA A 727 16.02 15.67 6.25
C ALA A 727 15.83 15.67 7.76
N ARG A 728 15.77 14.47 8.35
CA ARG A 728 15.71 14.29 9.79
C ARG A 728 17.11 14.49 10.39
N LYS A 729 17.32 15.64 11.06
CA LYS A 729 18.61 15.98 11.68
C LYS A 729 18.68 15.44 13.10
N TRP A 730 19.73 14.68 13.40
CA TRP A 730 20.02 14.21 14.75
C TRP A 730 20.70 15.30 15.61
N PRO A 731 20.38 15.43 16.90
CA PRO A 731 19.40 14.64 17.68
C PRO A 731 17.96 15.17 17.61
N ARG A 732 17.67 16.27 16.90
CA ARG A 732 16.32 16.89 16.87
C ARG A 732 15.23 15.96 16.35
N GLY A 733 15.55 15.07 15.42
CA GLY A 733 14.62 14.06 14.89
C GLY A 733 14.00 13.17 15.97
N PHE A 734 14.69 12.94 17.09
CA PHE A 734 14.16 12.18 18.23
C PHE A 734 12.94 12.84 18.89
N LEU A 735 12.80 14.16 18.80
CA LEU A 735 11.68 14.85 19.41
C LEU A 735 10.35 14.42 18.79
N ASP A 736 10.34 13.95 17.54
CA ASP A 736 9.14 13.37 16.92
C ASP A 736 8.70 12.08 17.62
N PHE A 737 9.62 11.32 18.22
CA PHE A 737 9.27 10.09 18.93
C PHE A 737 8.60 10.36 20.28
N LEU A 738 8.71 11.57 20.83
CA LEU A 738 7.88 11.98 21.98
C LEU A 738 6.39 12.03 21.63
N ALA A 739 6.06 12.22 20.34
CA ALA A 739 4.69 12.19 19.84
C ALA A 739 4.19 10.78 19.47
N PHE A 740 4.96 9.71 19.76
CA PHE A 740 4.57 8.33 19.46
C PHE A 740 3.16 7.91 19.94
N PRO A 741 2.66 8.34 21.12
CA PRO A 741 1.27 8.07 21.51
C PRO A 741 0.24 8.57 20.49
N ALA A 742 0.51 9.67 19.78
CA ALA A 742 -0.36 10.16 18.72
C ALA A 742 -0.41 9.22 17.51
N ALA A 743 0.71 8.57 17.15
CA ALA A 743 0.71 7.56 16.08
C ALA A 743 -0.19 6.37 16.44
N ILE A 744 -0.16 5.91 17.70
CA ILE A 744 -1.08 4.85 18.17
C ILE A 744 -2.53 5.31 18.03
N LEU A 745 -2.85 6.54 18.45
CA LEU A 745 -4.21 7.08 18.34
C LEU A 745 -4.69 7.19 16.89
N TYR A 746 -3.83 7.63 15.96
CA TYR A 746 -4.13 7.66 14.52
C TYR A 746 -4.26 6.27 13.89
N GLY A 747 -3.76 5.21 14.53
CA GLY A 747 -4.04 3.83 14.13
C GLY A 747 -5.33 3.29 14.74
N VAL A 748 -5.54 3.50 16.05
CA VAL A 748 -6.65 2.87 16.78
C VAL A 748 -7.99 3.53 16.49
N ALA A 749 -8.08 4.85 16.66
CA ALA A 749 -9.37 5.53 16.63
C ALA A 749 -10.00 5.57 15.22
N PRO A 750 -9.27 5.82 14.12
CA PRO A 750 -9.84 5.74 12.78
C PRO A 750 -10.27 4.33 12.38
N MET A 751 -9.62 3.28 12.91
CA MET A 751 -10.01 1.89 12.62
C MET A 751 -11.33 1.54 13.31
N LEU A 752 -11.47 1.91 14.58
CA LEU A 752 -12.74 1.76 15.30
C LEU A 752 -13.86 2.54 14.63
N TYR A 753 -13.57 3.77 14.18
CA TYR A 753 -14.52 4.58 13.41
C TYR A 753 -14.95 3.86 12.12
N ALA A 754 -14.00 3.37 11.31
CA ALA A 754 -14.30 2.66 10.08
C ALA A 754 -15.17 1.42 10.33
N GLN A 755 -14.81 0.61 11.32
CA GLN A 755 -15.56 -0.59 11.70
C GLN A 755 -16.98 -0.31 12.19
N LEU A 756 -17.17 0.76 12.98
CA LEU A 756 -18.50 1.21 13.40
C LEU A 756 -19.35 1.67 12.21
N CYS A 757 -18.74 2.37 11.25
CA CYS A 757 -19.43 2.75 10.02
C CYS A 757 -19.80 1.53 9.17
N HIS A 758 -18.93 0.52 9.07
CA HIS A 758 -19.17 -0.72 8.33
C HIS A 758 -20.37 -1.52 8.83
N LEU A 759 -20.88 -1.26 10.05
CA LEU A 759 -22.17 -1.80 10.48
C LEU A 759 -23.32 -1.34 9.59
N HIS A 760 -23.26 -0.11 9.06
CA HIS A 760 -24.34 0.53 8.31
C HIS A 760 -24.00 0.79 6.85
N THR A 761 -22.72 1.04 6.52
CA THR A 761 -22.30 1.39 5.15
C THR A 761 -20.88 0.93 4.85
N ASN A 762 -20.67 0.42 3.64
CA ASN A 762 -19.33 0.18 3.10
C ASN A 762 -18.85 1.33 2.22
N LYS A 763 -19.75 2.26 1.88
CA LYS A 763 -19.44 3.42 1.05
C LYS A 763 -18.76 4.47 1.92
N LEU A 764 -17.51 4.79 1.59
CA LEU A 764 -16.81 5.91 2.18
C LEU A 764 -17.14 7.18 1.40
N THR A 765 -17.83 8.12 2.05
CA THR A 765 -18.00 9.49 1.53
C THR A 765 -17.01 10.38 2.26
N TYR A 766 -16.04 10.96 1.55
CA TYR A 766 -15.02 11.81 2.15
C TYR A 766 -14.66 12.99 1.26
N THR A 767 -14.21 14.08 1.88
CA THR A 767 -13.60 15.20 1.17
C THR A 767 -12.12 14.90 0.96
N VAL A 768 -11.65 15.03 -0.28
CA VAL A 768 -10.21 14.88 -0.55
C VAL A 768 -9.47 15.99 0.19
N SER A 769 -8.63 15.60 1.14
CA SER A 769 -7.76 16.53 1.85
C SER A 769 -6.81 17.16 0.85
N GLY A 770 -6.59 18.48 0.97
CA GLY A 770 -5.48 19.11 0.28
C GLY A 770 -4.15 18.49 0.71
N LYS A 771 -3.14 18.58 -0.16
CA LYS A 771 -1.73 18.43 0.20
C LYS A 771 -1.04 19.78 0.00
N SER A 772 0.18 19.94 0.53
CA SER A 772 0.91 21.22 0.59
C SER A 772 0.82 22.01 -0.72
N LYS A 773 0.49 23.31 -0.62
CA LYS A 773 0.46 24.24 -1.77
C LYS A 773 1.82 24.90 -2.02
N SER A 774 2.83 24.59 -1.20
CA SER A 774 4.12 25.28 -1.16
C SER A 774 5.13 24.66 -2.13
N THR A 775 4.79 24.49 -3.41
CA THR A 775 5.78 24.05 -4.40
C THR A 775 6.74 25.21 -4.69
N VAL A 776 7.98 25.09 -4.24
CA VAL A 776 9.05 26.02 -4.64
C VAL A 776 9.43 25.70 -6.08
N VAL A 777 8.99 26.53 -7.02
CA VAL A 777 9.39 26.43 -8.42
C VAL A 777 10.84 26.91 -8.53
N ILE A 778 11.78 25.97 -8.67
CA ILE A 778 13.15 26.28 -9.07
C ILE A 778 13.17 26.26 -10.60
N ALA A 779 13.41 27.41 -11.24
CA ALA A 779 13.61 27.45 -12.68
C ALA A 779 14.80 26.55 -13.06
N THR A 780 14.53 25.46 -13.78
CA THR A 780 15.58 24.62 -14.33
C THR A 780 16.25 25.33 -15.52
N PRO A 781 17.50 25.00 -15.89
CA PRO A 781 18.19 25.63 -17.02
C PRO A 781 17.40 25.56 -18.34
N PHE A 782 16.57 24.52 -18.50
CA PHE A 782 15.68 24.33 -19.65
C PHE A 782 14.59 25.42 -19.73
N VAL A 783 14.05 25.85 -18.58
CA VAL A 783 13.08 26.95 -18.49
C VAL A 783 13.76 28.29 -18.78
N ALA A 784 15.00 28.48 -18.35
CA ALA A 784 15.76 29.69 -18.62
C ALA A 784 16.09 29.85 -20.12
N GLU A 785 16.45 28.76 -20.83
CA GLU A 785 16.69 28.81 -22.29
C GLU A 785 15.39 29.04 -23.10
N ALA A 786 14.27 28.45 -22.66
CA ALA A 786 12.96 28.70 -23.27
C ALA A 786 12.48 30.15 -23.04
N GLU A 787 12.69 30.72 -21.84
CA GLU A 787 12.36 32.11 -21.53
C GLU A 787 13.24 33.11 -22.27
N VAL A 788 14.52 32.80 -22.50
CA VAL A 788 15.42 33.64 -23.30
C VAL A 788 15.02 33.65 -24.78
N ARG A 789 14.55 32.51 -25.33
CA ARG A 789 14.01 32.45 -26.69
C ARG A 789 12.73 33.26 -26.85
N VAL A 790 11.78 33.12 -25.92
CA VAL A 790 10.52 33.88 -25.95
C VAL A 790 10.75 35.38 -25.74
N SER A 791 11.75 35.76 -24.93
CA SER A 791 12.19 37.15 -24.74
C SER A 791 12.77 37.78 -26.01
N SER A 792 13.42 37.00 -26.86
CA SER A 792 14.02 37.49 -28.11
C SER A 792 13.01 37.75 -29.23
N ASP A 793 11.87 37.04 -29.25
CA ASP A 793 10.85 37.14 -30.30
C ASP A 793 9.77 38.21 -30.05
N ILE A 794 9.65 38.74 -28.83
CA ILE A 794 8.62 39.72 -28.48
C ILE A 794 9.20 41.13 -28.43
N ARG A 795 9.51 41.69 -29.61
CA ARG A 795 9.63 43.16 -29.79
C ARG A 795 8.56 43.65 -30.75
N GLY A 796 7.38 43.93 -30.21
CA GLY A 796 6.41 44.74 -30.94
C GLY A 796 4.95 44.54 -30.54
N SER A 797 4.53 45.03 -29.38
CA SER A 797 3.14 45.47 -29.13
C SER A 797 2.98 46.02 -27.72
N ARG A 798 2.15 47.05 -27.55
CA ARG A 798 1.82 47.67 -26.25
C ARG A 798 1.18 46.69 -25.25
N ALA A 799 0.56 45.59 -25.71
CA ALA A 799 0.05 44.51 -24.85
C ALA A 799 1.16 43.66 -24.19
N SER A 800 2.38 43.73 -24.72
CA SER A 800 3.57 43.07 -24.14
C SER A 800 4.07 43.75 -22.87
N MET A 801 3.81 45.05 -22.69
CA MET A 801 4.29 45.77 -21.49
C MET A 801 3.46 45.49 -20.25
N ASP A 802 2.14 45.29 -20.38
CA ASP A 802 1.30 44.94 -19.23
C ASP A 802 1.59 43.51 -18.74
N THR A 803 1.83 42.56 -19.66
CA THR A 803 2.24 41.19 -19.30
C THR A 803 3.61 41.16 -18.59
N ALA A 804 4.58 41.96 -19.05
CA ALA A 804 5.87 42.12 -18.38
C ALA A 804 5.76 42.82 -17.01
N ARG A 805 4.77 43.69 -16.83
CA ARG A 805 4.49 44.38 -15.56
C ARG A 805 3.82 43.46 -14.54
N THR A 806 2.89 42.60 -14.97
CA THR A 806 2.26 41.56 -14.14
C THR A 806 3.28 40.51 -13.69
N ILE A 807 4.22 40.12 -14.58
CA ILE A 807 5.32 39.20 -14.24
C ILE A 807 6.28 39.84 -13.24
N ARG A 808 6.66 41.12 -13.41
CA ARG A 808 7.47 41.84 -12.40
C ARG A 808 6.77 41.99 -11.05
N GLN A 809 5.47 42.29 -11.03
CA GLN A 809 4.69 42.34 -9.77
C GLN A 809 4.61 40.97 -9.08
N SER A 810 4.51 39.89 -9.84
CA SER A 810 4.53 38.52 -9.30
C SER A 810 5.89 38.17 -8.68
N ILE A 811 6.99 38.64 -9.29
CA ILE A 811 8.35 38.49 -8.77
C ILE A 811 8.57 39.38 -7.52
N GLU A 812 8.00 40.59 -7.47
CA GLU A 812 8.07 41.48 -6.30
C GLU A 812 7.25 40.94 -5.11
N ILE A 813 6.07 40.38 -5.34
CA ILE A 813 5.27 39.73 -4.28
C ILE A 813 5.98 38.48 -3.74
N GLY A 814 6.66 37.72 -4.62
CA GLY A 814 7.54 36.62 -4.22
C GLY A 814 8.77 37.05 -3.43
N ARG A 815 9.24 38.30 -3.61
CA ARG A 815 10.35 38.89 -2.85
C ARG A 815 9.91 39.48 -1.50
N ILE A 816 8.72 40.06 -1.43
CA ILE A 816 8.15 40.66 -0.20
C ILE A 816 7.70 39.58 0.81
N SER A 817 7.45 38.34 0.37
CA SER A 817 7.27 37.19 1.26
C SER A 817 8.57 36.67 1.90
N VAL A 818 9.72 37.30 1.61
CA VAL A 818 11.03 36.94 2.14
C VAL A 818 11.58 38.13 2.93
N ASP A 819 10.97 38.44 4.08
CA ASP A 819 11.56 39.36 5.05
C ASP A 819 12.81 38.72 5.70
N GLU A 820 13.95 39.09 5.13
CA GLU A 820 15.34 39.29 5.60
C GLU A 820 15.96 38.57 6.82
N HIS A 821 15.35 37.57 7.45
CA HIS A 821 16.02 36.79 8.53
C HIS A 821 16.07 35.27 8.31
N GLY A 822 15.69 34.78 7.13
CA GLY A 822 15.54 33.34 6.86
C GLY A 822 16.54 32.68 5.89
N MET A 823 17.32 33.44 5.11
CA MET A 823 18.02 32.90 3.93
C MET A 823 19.56 32.89 3.98
N ASP A 824 20.17 33.08 5.15
CA ASP A 824 21.65 33.05 5.27
C ASP A 824 22.22 31.69 5.74
N ARG A 825 21.44 30.60 5.69
CA ARG A 825 21.89 29.26 6.16
C ARG A 825 21.83 28.11 5.16
N TYR A 826 21.44 28.34 3.91
CA TYR A 826 21.18 27.23 2.99
C TYR A 826 22.02 27.19 1.70
N TYR A 827 23.04 28.05 1.56
CA TYR A 827 23.98 27.91 0.44
C TYR A 827 25.39 28.44 0.78
N ARG A 828 26.33 27.52 1.07
CA ARG A 828 27.77 27.72 0.77
C ARG A 828 28.37 26.39 0.31
N PRO A 829 28.73 26.25 -0.97
CA PRO A 829 29.71 25.26 -1.39
C PRO A 829 31.12 25.80 -1.05
N GLU A 830 32.06 24.88 -0.85
CA GLU A 830 33.51 25.07 -0.66
C GLU A 830 34.04 25.35 0.77
N ARG A 831 34.68 24.31 1.32
CA ARG A 831 36.13 24.34 1.53
C ARG A 831 36.72 22.93 1.49
N SER A 832 37.52 22.72 0.45
CA SER A 832 38.48 21.64 0.28
C SER A 832 39.50 21.64 1.42
N LEU A 833 39.76 20.47 1.99
CA LEU A 833 40.96 20.19 2.79
C LEU A 833 41.98 19.51 1.87
N HIS A 834 42.77 20.31 1.16
CA HIS A 834 44.12 19.91 0.79
C HIS A 834 45.10 20.69 1.67
N LYS A 835 45.72 19.97 2.62
CA LYS A 835 46.97 20.39 3.25
C LYS A 835 48.10 20.01 2.30
N SER A 836 48.77 21.01 1.74
CA SER A 836 50.18 20.92 1.36
C SER A 836 50.86 22.13 1.99
N GLY A 837 51.87 21.89 2.83
CA GLY A 837 52.64 22.96 3.48
C GLY A 837 53.49 23.73 2.47
N ASP A 838 53.80 24.98 2.77
CA ASP A 838 55.10 25.34 3.35
C ASP A 838 55.09 26.81 3.82
N ARG A 839 55.81 27.06 4.93
CA ARG A 839 56.55 28.29 5.32
C ARG A 839 56.01 29.68 4.92
N GLN A 840 55.71 30.56 5.89
CA GLN A 840 56.67 31.42 6.62
C GLN A 840 55.96 32.59 7.35
N ASP A 841 56.35 32.72 8.62
CA ASP A 841 56.25 33.76 9.67
C ASP A 841 55.35 35.03 9.64
N PRO A 842 54.96 35.50 10.85
CA PRO A 842 53.98 36.57 11.09
C PRO A 842 54.63 37.88 11.58
N LEU A 843 54.10 39.05 11.20
CA LEU A 843 54.41 40.30 11.90
C LEU A 843 53.24 41.29 11.95
N MET A 844 52.91 41.64 13.20
CA MET A 844 52.61 42.99 13.71
C MET A 844 51.22 43.63 13.48
N ALA A 845 50.51 43.69 14.62
CA ALA A 845 50.16 44.93 15.34
C ALA A 845 48.72 45.47 15.25
N ARG A 846 48.03 45.29 16.39
CA ARG A 846 47.36 46.33 17.22
C ARG A 846 46.72 47.52 16.48
N HIS A 847 45.41 47.71 16.68
CA HIS A 847 44.95 48.68 17.69
C HIS A 847 43.47 48.53 18.08
N LYS A 848 43.24 48.80 19.36
CA LYS A 848 41.97 48.93 20.08
C LYS A 848 41.24 50.24 19.75
N GLN A 849 39.93 50.18 19.99
CA GLN A 849 39.02 51.20 20.56
C GLN A 849 38.42 52.28 19.66
N GLY A 850 37.08 52.33 19.77
CA GLY A 850 36.12 53.28 19.23
C GLY A 850 34.74 52.69 19.49
#